data_AF-A0A1I1KGR1-F1
#
_entry.id   AF-A0A1I1KGR1-F1
#
_cell.length_a   1.000
_cell.length_b   1.000
_cell.length_c   1.000
_cell.angle_alpha   90.00
_cell.angle_beta   90.00
_cell.angle_gamma   90.00
#
_symmetry.space_group_name_H-M   'P 1'
#
loop_
_entity.id
_entity.type
_entity.pdbx_description
1 polymer ?
#
loop_
_entity_poly.entity_id
_entity_poly.type
_entity_poly.pdbx_seq_one_letter_code
_entity_poly.pdbx_strand_id
1 'polypeptide(L)'
;MFGSGATLTFRDYVQGTWGSFATPAGRVDYIMTKARLGEDSPDPERQLTKNLAPVRELMRAEDMDFNQLLQRDLDDHRVAEDMIPYLLRRQAAGCLAFFPPIVAVLLPFRNYQPSKFPALDQRTNAGDAGAEWQQERAGTAFQVQRVLDENGRVSSANFGKLWWNKSEAQLVVLDGQHRAMALLAVERTMTNSWQQSAGGARFRSFYENKVNQLTQELRKAGTDPSTFLSGVEVPVAVCWFPEQTGEQGEPHEAARKLFVDVNKEARPPSESRIILLSDTELANVLARRMLSELRTDRCDSYLPLCAVEYDNPEENTTRSARWSVLTNIHLLKSAVDRCIFGPDRFLKNVKLKFGGRPSETGRDEFMRTQLDLASLFPDRIEDGGFIYRPEEIGNRRFPLGQKESISDRFAQTWGKAFLTLLSKIAPYAAHSRALIRLKDGWHKDDSTGLVLAHDALFSGVGVYWTLRDSYAHFQDHKQGASRAEKTDVILSWEALEARRETFESYRVREYLDSGRPIHHKQTKAAYAVFNTHACQLGLIMTLGSLWELRKGMPRGAALKDLPAFAESLVAGWNAFFSQESGKARDRRLAFNKDEISNPLNQISNMDTSQAVYFRYFWLEALLTPAAREHITPWFTDMTPLVNMVSEARELYLRLCTNQQLKALKLSRPGSKDSTLLRQAEKNASLQIMRALRDWFYMPEEAYERWFAERGTAAGSSAGSPAGEPDPSTADGLEEPVDDSLLPSQDDEDW
;
A
#
# COMPACT_ATOMS: atom_id res chain seq x y z
N MET A 1 -22.63 -14.34 -59.78
CA MET A 1 -21.70 -13.48 -59.05
C MET A 1 -22.36 -13.09 -57.74
N PHE A 2 -21.96 -13.70 -56.63
CA PHE A 2 -22.44 -13.33 -55.30
C PHE A 2 -21.56 -12.20 -54.76
N GLY A 3 -22.20 -11.13 -54.27
CA GLY A 3 -21.54 -9.92 -53.79
C GLY A 3 -20.54 -10.19 -52.67
N SER A 4 -19.39 -9.53 -52.76
CA SER A 4 -18.38 -9.45 -51.71
C SER A 4 -19.02 -8.98 -50.40
N GLY A 5 -18.97 -9.83 -49.38
CA GLY A 5 -19.41 -9.49 -48.04
C GLY A 5 -18.65 -8.28 -47.51
N ALA A 6 -19.39 -7.23 -47.14
CA ALA A 6 -18.85 -6.13 -46.37
C ALA A 6 -18.31 -6.70 -45.06
N THR A 7 -17.02 -6.55 -44.82
CA THR A 7 -16.41 -6.77 -43.50
C THR A 7 -17.02 -5.77 -42.53
N LEU A 8 -17.98 -6.23 -41.72
CA LEU A 8 -18.58 -5.45 -40.64
C LEU A 8 -17.46 -4.98 -39.70
N THR A 9 -17.06 -3.72 -39.85
CA THR A 9 -15.92 -3.13 -39.11
C THR A 9 -16.26 -2.92 -37.64
N PHE A 10 -17.55 -2.71 -37.33
CA PHE A 10 -18.07 -2.56 -35.99
C PHE A 10 -19.16 -3.61 -35.75
N ARG A 11 -18.98 -4.46 -34.74
CA ARG A 11 -19.90 -5.56 -34.43
C ARG A 11 -20.71 -5.33 -33.16
N ASP A 12 -20.15 -4.58 -32.21
CA ASP A 12 -20.74 -4.34 -30.90
C ASP A 12 -21.16 -2.89 -30.76
N TYR A 13 -22.32 -2.65 -30.12
CA TYR A 13 -22.84 -1.32 -29.90
C TYR A 13 -23.68 -1.21 -28.64
N VAL A 14 -23.78 0.01 -28.13
CA VAL A 14 -24.72 0.43 -27.08
C VAL A 14 -25.52 1.61 -27.57
N GLN A 15 -26.73 1.74 -27.04
CA GLN A 15 -27.62 2.88 -27.31
C GLN A 15 -28.26 3.35 -26.01
N GLY A 16 -28.57 4.64 -25.94
CA GLY A 16 -29.16 5.23 -24.75
C GLY A 16 -29.11 6.75 -24.77
N THR A 17 -29.24 7.34 -23.59
CA THR A 17 -29.20 8.80 -23.45
C THR A 17 -27.74 9.25 -23.37
N TRP A 18 -27.32 10.07 -24.33
CA TRP A 18 -25.98 10.63 -24.35
C TRP A 18 -25.89 11.92 -23.52
N GLY A 19 -24.70 12.22 -23.00
CA GLY A 19 -24.39 13.47 -22.33
C GLY A 19 -22.89 13.74 -22.32
N SER A 20 -22.50 14.88 -21.76
CA SER A 20 -21.10 15.24 -21.60
C SER A 20 -20.90 16.09 -20.35
N PHE A 21 -19.76 15.93 -19.69
CA PHE A 21 -19.31 16.79 -18.59
C PHE A 21 -17.83 17.10 -18.75
N ALA A 22 -17.39 18.20 -18.12
CA ALA A 22 -15.99 18.61 -18.11
C ALA A 22 -15.33 18.19 -16.79
N THR A 23 -14.11 17.65 -16.89
CA THR A 23 -13.24 17.39 -15.75
C THR A 23 -11.98 18.25 -15.89
N PRO A 24 -11.17 18.43 -14.83
CA PRO A 24 -9.85 19.05 -14.95
C PRO A 24 -8.92 18.32 -15.95
N ALA A 25 -9.23 17.06 -16.28
CA ALA A 25 -8.48 16.24 -17.24
C ALA A 25 -9.01 16.32 -18.70
N GLY A 26 -10.06 17.09 -18.93
CA GLY A 26 -10.70 17.26 -20.25
C GLY A 26 -12.17 16.84 -20.28
N ARG A 27 -12.77 16.93 -21.47
CA ARG A 27 -14.19 16.58 -21.68
C ARG A 27 -14.41 15.06 -21.68
N VAL A 28 -15.44 14.62 -20.97
CA VAL A 28 -15.91 13.24 -20.93
C VAL A 28 -17.30 13.18 -21.55
N ASP A 29 -17.45 12.38 -22.61
CA ASP A 29 -18.75 12.10 -23.21
C ASP A 29 -19.22 10.71 -22.73
N TYR A 30 -20.52 10.52 -22.52
CA TYR A 30 -21.07 9.26 -22.02
C TYR A 30 -22.40 8.90 -22.66
N ILE A 31 -22.74 7.60 -22.63
CA ILE A 31 -24.09 7.06 -22.90
C ILE A 31 -24.56 6.35 -21.64
N MET A 32 -25.70 6.77 -21.10
CA MET A 32 -26.42 6.07 -20.05
C MET A 32 -27.33 5.01 -20.67
N THR A 33 -27.12 3.76 -20.29
CA THR A 33 -27.83 2.59 -20.82
C THR A 33 -28.03 1.56 -19.70
N LYS A 34 -28.43 0.33 -20.06
CA LYS A 34 -28.63 -0.76 -19.11
C LYS A 34 -27.97 -2.05 -19.60
N ALA A 35 -27.43 -2.81 -18.65
CA ALA A 35 -26.97 -4.18 -18.84
C ALA A 35 -28.04 -5.15 -18.35
N ARG A 36 -28.27 -6.23 -19.09
CA ARG A 36 -29.34 -7.21 -18.81
C ARG A 36 -28.77 -8.63 -18.69
N LEU A 37 -29.31 -9.41 -17.76
CA LEU A 37 -29.07 -10.86 -17.63
C LEU A 37 -30.18 -11.66 -18.35
N GLY A 38 -29.95 -12.93 -18.70
CA GLY A 38 -30.96 -13.79 -19.34
C GLY A 38 -30.41 -14.70 -20.45
N GLU A 39 -31.28 -15.30 -21.26
CA GLU A 39 -30.94 -16.24 -22.35
C GLU A 39 -30.28 -15.60 -23.58
N ASP A 40 -29.60 -16.41 -24.39
CA ASP A 40 -28.81 -15.95 -25.53
C ASP A 40 -29.61 -15.17 -26.60
N SER A 41 -29.53 -13.83 -26.53
CA SER A 41 -30.19 -12.87 -27.43
C SER A 41 -29.20 -11.91 -28.12
N PRO A 42 -29.48 -11.45 -29.35
CA PRO A 42 -28.74 -10.40 -30.04
C PRO A 42 -28.95 -8.98 -29.46
N ASP A 43 -29.76 -8.83 -28.39
CA ASP A 43 -30.07 -7.53 -27.80
C ASP A 43 -28.80 -6.76 -27.36
N PRO A 44 -28.71 -5.44 -27.62
CA PRO A 44 -27.51 -4.63 -27.31
C PRO A 44 -27.15 -4.62 -25.82
N GLU A 45 -28.16 -4.56 -24.96
CA GLU A 45 -28.04 -4.54 -23.49
C GLU A 45 -27.40 -5.82 -22.95
N ARG A 46 -27.59 -6.93 -23.66
CA ARG A 46 -27.03 -8.23 -23.31
C ARG A 46 -25.63 -8.42 -23.85
N GLN A 47 -25.38 -7.95 -25.08
CA GLN A 47 -24.01 -7.87 -25.62
C GLN A 47 -23.14 -6.97 -24.75
N LEU A 48 -23.68 -5.87 -24.21
CA LEU A 48 -23.00 -5.01 -23.26
C LEU A 48 -22.52 -5.79 -22.04
N THR A 49 -23.37 -6.58 -21.38
CA THR A 49 -22.99 -7.41 -20.22
C THR A 49 -21.78 -8.30 -20.53
N LYS A 50 -21.76 -8.94 -21.70
CA LYS A 50 -20.65 -9.81 -22.14
C LYS A 50 -19.36 -9.05 -22.46
N ASN A 51 -19.48 -7.76 -22.78
CA ASN A 51 -18.37 -6.91 -23.20
C ASN A 51 -17.77 -6.09 -22.07
N LEU A 52 -18.44 -6.00 -20.91
CA LEU A 52 -17.88 -5.43 -19.71
C LEU A 52 -16.71 -6.28 -19.24
N ALA A 53 -15.57 -5.65 -19.06
CA ALA A 53 -14.39 -6.30 -18.53
C ALA A 53 -13.84 -5.50 -17.33
N PRO A 54 -13.81 -6.10 -16.13
CA PRO A 54 -13.06 -5.53 -15.04
C PRO A 54 -11.56 -5.58 -15.36
N VAL A 55 -10.83 -4.57 -14.90
CA VAL A 55 -9.40 -4.35 -15.20
C VAL A 55 -8.57 -5.62 -15.00
N ARG A 56 -8.89 -6.41 -13.98
CA ARG A 56 -8.20 -7.66 -13.63
C ARG A 56 -8.23 -8.79 -14.65
N GLU A 57 -9.17 -8.75 -15.59
CA GLU A 57 -9.30 -9.77 -16.62
C GLU A 57 -8.63 -9.37 -17.94
N LEU A 58 -8.26 -8.10 -18.09
CA LEU A 58 -7.72 -7.55 -19.34
C LEU A 58 -6.20 -7.55 -19.40
N MET A 59 -5.54 -7.40 -18.26
CA MET A 59 -4.09 -7.27 -18.19
C MET A 59 -3.49 -8.31 -17.26
N ARG A 60 -2.32 -8.87 -17.63
CA ARG A 60 -1.57 -9.79 -16.79
C ARG A 60 -0.87 -9.03 -15.67
N ALA A 61 -0.78 -9.66 -14.49
CA ALA A 61 -0.13 -9.09 -13.31
C ALA A 61 1.29 -8.62 -13.61
N GLU A 62 2.04 -9.38 -14.40
CA GLU A 62 3.43 -9.13 -14.78
C GLU A 62 3.60 -7.86 -15.64
N ASP A 63 2.60 -7.55 -16.47
CA ASP A 63 2.69 -6.50 -17.50
C ASP A 63 2.03 -5.17 -17.07
N MET A 64 1.34 -5.15 -15.92
CA MET A 64 0.68 -3.94 -15.40
C MET A 64 1.67 -3.01 -14.70
N ASP A 65 1.44 -1.70 -14.69
CA ASP A 65 2.11 -0.83 -13.72
C ASP A 65 1.49 -1.00 -12.31
N PHE A 66 2.07 -0.37 -11.28
CA PHE A 66 1.57 -0.51 -9.91
C PHE A 66 0.17 0.13 -9.72
N ASN A 67 -0.14 1.20 -10.47
CA ASN A 67 -1.44 1.88 -10.38
C ASN A 67 -2.56 1.03 -11.02
N GLN A 68 -2.24 0.36 -12.12
CA GLN A 68 -3.11 -0.61 -12.81
C GLN A 68 -3.38 -1.84 -11.94
N LEU A 69 -2.40 -2.29 -11.14
CA LEU A 69 -2.61 -3.34 -10.15
C LEU A 69 -3.59 -2.94 -9.03
N LEU A 70 -3.70 -1.67 -8.67
CA LEU A 70 -4.64 -1.25 -7.63
C LEU A 70 -6.07 -1.12 -8.15
N GLN A 71 -6.24 -0.73 -9.42
CA GLN A 71 -7.52 -0.80 -10.12
C GLN A 71 -7.96 -2.24 -10.40
N ARG A 72 -7.09 -3.22 -10.15
CA ARG A 72 -7.39 -4.66 -10.20
C ARG A 72 -8.13 -5.17 -8.96
N ASP A 73 -7.99 -4.47 -7.84
CA ASP A 73 -8.31 -5.00 -6.51
C ASP A 73 -9.82 -5.12 -6.31
N LEU A 74 -10.28 -6.37 -6.27
CA LEU A 74 -11.67 -6.78 -6.24
C LEU A 74 -11.82 -7.74 -5.05
N ASP A 75 -12.73 -7.41 -4.16
CA ASP A 75 -13.07 -8.26 -3.01
C ASP A 75 -14.05 -9.34 -3.46
N ASP A 76 -13.51 -10.50 -3.83
CA ASP A 76 -14.28 -11.64 -4.32
C ASP A 76 -15.26 -12.19 -3.28
N HIS A 77 -14.95 -12.08 -1.99
CA HIS A 77 -15.84 -12.49 -0.91
C HIS A 77 -17.05 -11.58 -0.86
N ARG A 78 -16.86 -10.26 -0.88
CA ARG A 78 -17.96 -9.28 -0.98
C ARG A 78 -18.81 -9.50 -2.23
N VAL A 79 -18.21 -9.85 -3.36
CA VAL A 79 -18.99 -10.19 -4.57
C VAL A 79 -19.85 -11.43 -4.34
N ALA A 80 -19.27 -12.50 -3.78
CA ALA A 80 -19.96 -13.77 -3.58
C ALA A 80 -21.03 -13.72 -2.47
N GLU A 81 -20.74 -13.09 -1.34
CA GLU A 81 -21.60 -13.11 -0.15
C GLU A 81 -22.57 -11.92 -0.06
N ASP A 82 -22.25 -10.78 -0.67
CA ASP A 82 -23.13 -9.62 -0.65
C ASP A 82 -23.78 -9.38 -2.02
N MET A 83 -22.97 -9.17 -3.07
CA MET A 83 -23.47 -8.65 -4.36
C MET A 83 -24.30 -9.68 -5.15
N ILE A 84 -23.84 -10.94 -5.23
CA ILE A 84 -24.58 -11.99 -5.94
C ILE A 84 -25.92 -12.30 -5.22
N PRO A 85 -25.96 -12.48 -3.89
CA PRO A 85 -27.23 -12.61 -3.16
C PRO A 85 -28.12 -11.38 -3.31
N TYR A 86 -27.57 -10.18 -3.37
CA TYR A 86 -28.34 -8.96 -3.62
C TYR A 86 -29.06 -8.99 -4.97
N LEU A 87 -28.43 -9.53 -6.02
CA LEU A 87 -29.04 -9.68 -7.35
C LEU A 87 -30.08 -10.82 -7.42
N LEU A 88 -29.86 -11.91 -6.67
CA LEU A 88 -30.62 -13.15 -6.83
C LEU A 88 -31.70 -13.39 -5.77
N ARG A 89 -31.65 -12.73 -4.60
CA ARG A 89 -32.66 -12.91 -3.56
C ARG A 89 -33.79 -11.88 -3.72
N ARG A 90 -35.04 -12.36 -3.66
CA ARG A 90 -36.19 -11.49 -3.43
C ARG A 90 -36.07 -10.90 -2.02
N GLN A 91 -35.88 -9.58 -1.92
CA GLN A 91 -35.92 -8.89 -0.63
C GLN A 91 -37.36 -8.90 -0.09
N ALA A 92 -37.49 -8.89 1.23
CA ALA A 92 -38.79 -8.84 1.91
C ALA A 92 -39.54 -7.53 1.54
N ALA A 93 -40.87 -7.59 1.55
CA ALA A 93 -41.71 -6.43 1.30
C ALA A 93 -41.32 -5.26 2.24
N GLY A 94 -40.91 -4.13 1.66
CA GLY A 94 -40.47 -2.92 2.39
C GLY A 94 -38.99 -2.54 2.20
N CYS A 95 -38.14 -3.42 1.65
CA CYS A 95 -36.77 -3.07 1.28
C CYS A 95 -36.71 -2.63 -0.19
N LEU A 96 -36.54 -1.33 -0.44
CA LEU A 96 -36.27 -0.78 -1.77
C LEU A 96 -34.79 -1.02 -2.10
N ALA A 97 -34.52 -1.88 -3.08
CA ALA A 97 -33.19 -2.16 -3.59
C ALA A 97 -32.88 -1.25 -4.80
N PHE A 98 -31.89 -0.37 -4.69
CA PHE A 98 -31.37 0.43 -5.80
C PHE A 98 -29.92 0.02 -6.09
N PHE A 99 -29.63 -0.35 -7.34
CA PHE A 99 -28.29 -0.70 -7.79
C PHE A 99 -27.66 0.52 -8.47
N PRO A 100 -26.63 1.16 -7.88
CA PRO A 100 -26.01 2.32 -8.50
C PRO A 100 -25.40 1.98 -9.86
N PRO A 101 -25.34 2.95 -10.80
CA PRO A 101 -24.77 2.71 -12.12
C PRO A 101 -23.34 2.16 -12.08
N ILE A 102 -23.05 1.25 -13.00
CA ILE A 102 -21.67 0.82 -13.29
C ILE A 102 -21.05 1.83 -14.25
N VAL A 103 -19.85 2.30 -13.96
CA VAL A 103 -19.12 3.22 -14.85
C VAL A 103 -18.08 2.43 -15.63
N ALA A 104 -18.27 2.33 -16.94
CA ALA A 104 -17.35 1.68 -17.86
C ALA A 104 -16.78 2.69 -18.85
N VAL A 105 -15.51 2.57 -19.18
CA VAL A 105 -14.81 3.46 -20.11
C VAL A 105 -14.28 2.70 -21.30
N LEU A 106 -14.51 3.22 -22.49
CA LEU A 106 -13.97 2.67 -23.72
C LEU A 106 -12.49 3.04 -23.84
N LEU A 107 -11.61 2.04 -23.79
CA LEU A 107 -10.17 2.22 -23.85
C LEU A 107 -9.53 1.45 -25.01
N PRO A 108 -8.45 1.98 -25.62
CA PRO A 108 -7.78 1.35 -26.74
C PRO A 108 -6.83 0.25 -26.26
N PHE A 109 -7.00 -0.96 -26.78
CA PHE A 109 -6.14 -2.12 -26.53
C PHE A 109 -5.80 -2.83 -27.83
N ARG A 110 -4.52 -3.21 -27.99
CA ARG A 110 -4.07 -4.11 -29.06
C ARG A 110 -3.27 -5.23 -28.43
N ASN A 111 -3.64 -6.49 -28.68
CA ASN A 111 -2.99 -7.67 -28.11
C ASN A 111 -2.82 -7.61 -26.58
N TYR A 112 -3.86 -7.19 -25.85
CA TYR A 112 -3.84 -7.02 -24.38
C TYR A 112 -2.87 -5.96 -23.84
N GLN A 113 -2.32 -5.11 -24.71
CA GLN A 113 -1.51 -3.97 -24.31
C GLN A 113 -2.25 -2.64 -24.55
N PRO A 114 -2.12 -1.67 -23.63
CA PRO A 114 -2.60 -0.30 -23.82
C PRO A 114 -2.09 0.28 -25.14
N SER A 115 -2.97 0.93 -25.90
CA SER A 115 -2.60 1.59 -27.17
C SER A 115 -3.20 3.00 -27.24
N LYS A 116 -3.28 3.61 -28.42
CA LYS A 116 -3.86 4.95 -28.65
C LYS A 116 -5.00 4.86 -29.64
N PHE A 117 -6.01 5.73 -29.48
CA PHE A 117 -7.06 5.88 -30.47
C PHE A 117 -6.57 6.71 -31.66
N PRO A 118 -6.96 6.38 -32.91
CA PRO A 118 -6.84 7.31 -34.03
C PRO A 118 -7.57 8.63 -33.73
N ALA A 119 -7.18 9.72 -34.41
CA ALA A 119 -7.89 10.98 -34.30
C ALA A 119 -9.36 10.82 -34.74
N LEU A 120 -10.26 11.56 -34.10
CA LEU A 120 -11.66 11.64 -34.51
C LEU A 120 -11.79 12.37 -35.86
N ASP A 121 -12.50 11.73 -36.78
CA ASP A 121 -12.86 12.29 -38.08
C ASP A 121 -13.81 13.50 -37.92
N GLN A 122 -13.92 14.31 -38.97
CA GLN A 122 -14.91 15.38 -39.02
C GLN A 122 -16.34 14.84 -38.93
N ARG A 123 -17.21 15.60 -38.25
CA ARG A 123 -18.64 15.28 -38.11
C ARG A 123 -19.28 15.15 -39.49
N THR A 124 -19.89 14.00 -39.74
CA THR A 124 -20.66 13.74 -40.97
C THR A 124 -22.11 13.41 -40.62
N ASN A 125 -23.04 13.70 -41.54
CA ASN A 125 -24.44 13.28 -41.36
C ASN A 125 -24.65 11.94 -42.06
N ALA A 126 -25.27 10.99 -41.36
CA ALA A 126 -25.61 9.67 -41.88
C ALA A 126 -27.11 9.40 -41.68
N GLY A 127 -27.77 8.87 -42.70
CA GLY A 127 -29.13 8.36 -42.58
C GLY A 127 -29.12 6.91 -42.12
N ASP A 128 -29.73 6.62 -40.98
CA ASP A 128 -29.90 5.24 -40.46
C ASP A 128 -31.29 5.07 -39.83
N ALA A 129 -31.96 3.98 -40.18
CA ALA A 129 -33.28 3.58 -39.68
C ALA A 129 -34.37 4.68 -39.74
N GLY A 130 -34.31 5.57 -40.75
CA GLY A 130 -35.31 6.64 -40.94
C GLY A 130 -35.08 7.91 -40.12
N ALA A 131 -33.94 8.03 -39.43
CA ALA A 131 -33.51 9.25 -38.74
C ALA A 131 -32.18 9.77 -39.32
N GLU A 132 -31.95 11.07 -39.22
CA GLU A 132 -30.65 11.67 -39.48
C GLU A 132 -29.78 11.64 -38.22
N TRP A 133 -28.52 11.26 -38.41
CA TRP A 133 -27.55 11.11 -37.34
C TRP A 133 -26.30 11.93 -37.62
N GLN A 134 -25.82 12.65 -36.61
CA GLN A 134 -24.47 13.20 -36.62
C GLN A 134 -23.50 12.10 -36.19
N GLN A 135 -22.55 11.78 -37.06
CA GLN A 135 -21.58 10.72 -36.90
C GLN A 135 -20.17 11.26 -36.72
N GLU A 136 -19.46 10.72 -35.74
CA GLU A 136 -18.02 10.91 -35.53
C GLU A 136 -17.36 9.51 -35.44
N ARG A 137 -16.16 9.36 -36.00
CA ARG A 137 -15.47 8.06 -36.08
C ARG A 137 -13.99 8.21 -35.74
N ALA A 138 -13.46 7.32 -34.93
CA ALA A 138 -12.03 7.25 -34.63
C ALA A 138 -11.42 6.03 -35.34
N GLY A 139 -11.10 6.18 -36.63
CA GLY A 139 -10.58 5.10 -37.47
C GLY A 139 -11.45 3.83 -37.42
N THR A 140 -10.86 2.68 -37.14
CA THR A 140 -11.58 1.40 -37.00
C THR A 140 -11.92 1.04 -35.54
N ALA A 141 -11.60 1.91 -34.59
CA ALA A 141 -11.69 1.60 -33.17
C ALA A 141 -13.12 1.79 -32.61
N PHE A 142 -13.73 2.96 -32.85
CA PHE A 142 -15.10 3.25 -32.43
C PHE A 142 -15.79 4.29 -33.32
N GLN A 143 -17.12 4.31 -33.25
CA GLN A 143 -18.00 5.23 -33.95
C GLN A 143 -19.10 5.71 -33.00
N VAL A 144 -19.41 7.00 -33.04
CA VAL A 144 -20.49 7.62 -32.27
C VAL A 144 -21.52 8.18 -33.23
N GLN A 145 -22.80 7.97 -32.95
CA GLN A 145 -23.90 8.66 -33.62
C GLN A 145 -24.82 9.35 -32.61
N ARG A 146 -25.23 10.59 -32.92
CA ARG A 146 -26.19 11.40 -32.15
C ARG A 146 -27.36 11.76 -33.04
N VAL A 147 -28.60 11.59 -32.56
CA VAL A 147 -29.80 11.91 -33.35
C VAL A 147 -29.85 13.40 -33.65
N LEU A 148 -30.15 13.75 -34.89
CA LEU A 148 -30.44 15.11 -35.33
C LEU A 148 -31.95 15.39 -35.32
N ASP A 149 -32.33 16.63 -35.04
CA ASP A 149 -33.67 17.15 -35.22
C ASP A 149 -33.92 17.57 -36.69
N GLU A 150 -35.15 17.99 -36.99
CA GLU A 150 -35.55 18.45 -38.33
C GLU A 150 -34.76 19.68 -38.83
N ASN A 151 -34.05 20.39 -37.93
CA ASN A 151 -33.22 21.55 -38.24
C ASN A 151 -31.73 21.19 -38.40
N GLY A 152 -31.37 19.91 -38.38
CA GLY A 152 -29.98 19.44 -38.46
C GLY A 152 -29.16 19.74 -37.21
N ARG A 153 -29.80 20.03 -36.07
CA ARG A 153 -29.16 20.21 -34.76
C ARG A 153 -29.30 18.92 -33.94
N VAL A 154 -28.44 18.71 -32.95
CA VAL A 154 -28.56 17.54 -32.09
C VAL A 154 -29.87 17.61 -31.31
N SER A 155 -30.67 16.54 -31.39
CA SER A 155 -32.01 16.47 -30.82
C SER A 155 -31.99 16.62 -29.30
N SER A 156 -32.97 17.34 -28.76
CA SER A 156 -33.17 17.52 -27.31
C SER A 156 -33.52 16.22 -26.58
N ALA A 157 -33.88 15.15 -27.29
CA ALA A 157 -34.08 13.83 -26.72
C ALA A 157 -32.77 13.18 -26.27
N ASN A 158 -31.61 13.74 -26.65
CA ASN A 158 -30.28 13.28 -26.29
C ASN A 158 -30.08 11.77 -26.52
N PHE A 159 -30.62 11.23 -27.60
CA PHE A 159 -30.43 9.81 -27.94
C PHE A 159 -29.15 9.61 -28.76
N GLY A 160 -28.34 8.62 -28.40
CA GLY A 160 -27.07 8.33 -29.04
C GLY A 160 -26.75 6.85 -29.10
N LYS A 161 -25.85 6.50 -30.03
CA LYS A 161 -25.32 5.14 -30.24
C LYS A 161 -23.79 5.19 -30.24
N LEU A 162 -23.15 4.22 -29.59
CA LEU A 162 -21.70 4.02 -29.60
C LEU A 162 -21.41 2.61 -30.10
N TRP A 163 -20.68 2.50 -31.19
CA TRP A 163 -20.14 1.26 -31.72
C TRP A 163 -18.64 1.15 -31.46
N TRP A 164 -18.15 -0.06 -31.23
CA TRP A 164 -16.71 -0.30 -31.12
C TRP A 164 -16.28 -1.62 -31.74
N ASN A 165 -14.97 -1.74 -31.97
CA ASN A 165 -14.31 -2.93 -32.46
C ASN A 165 -13.51 -3.58 -31.32
N LYS A 166 -13.95 -4.76 -30.86
CA LYS A 166 -13.30 -5.54 -29.78
C LYS A 166 -11.81 -5.83 -29.97
N SER A 167 -11.33 -5.84 -31.21
CA SER A 167 -9.91 -6.07 -31.52
C SER A 167 -9.01 -4.85 -31.27
N GLU A 168 -9.60 -3.66 -31.17
CA GLU A 168 -8.87 -2.39 -30.97
C GLU A 168 -9.34 -1.59 -29.74
N ALA A 169 -10.54 -1.88 -29.21
CA ALA A 169 -11.15 -1.15 -28.11
C ALA A 169 -11.92 -2.10 -27.18
N GLN A 170 -11.85 -1.84 -25.87
CA GLN A 170 -12.53 -2.64 -24.85
C GLN A 170 -13.20 -1.75 -23.80
N LEU A 171 -14.30 -2.24 -23.24
CA LEU A 171 -15.05 -1.56 -22.18
C LEU A 171 -14.49 -1.97 -20.81
N VAL A 172 -13.78 -1.04 -20.19
CA VAL A 172 -13.10 -1.26 -18.91
C VAL A 172 -13.96 -0.69 -17.78
N VAL A 173 -14.30 -1.53 -16.80
CA VAL A 173 -15.06 -1.08 -15.63
C VAL A 173 -14.16 -0.27 -14.70
N LEU A 174 -14.44 1.03 -14.57
CA LEU A 174 -13.73 1.93 -13.66
C LEU A 174 -14.38 1.95 -12.28
N ASP A 175 -15.69 2.16 -12.19
CA ASP A 175 -16.44 2.12 -10.93
C ASP A 175 -17.58 1.10 -10.97
N GLY A 176 -17.89 0.52 -9.81
CA GLY A 176 -18.80 -0.61 -9.69
C GLY A 176 -18.16 -1.93 -10.11
N GLN A 177 -16.85 -2.10 -9.91
CA GLN A 177 -16.15 -3.33 -10.27
C GLN A 177 -16.76 -4.57 -9.61
N HIS A 178 -17.08 -4.53 -8.29
CA HIS A 178 -17.75 -5.64 -7.60
C HIS A 178 -19.13 -5.94 -8.20
N ARG A 179 -19.88 -4.89 -8.57
CA ARG A 179 -21.20 -4.97 -9.20
C ARG A 179 -21.13 -5.63 -10.58
N ALA A 180 -20.19 -5.19 -11.41
CA ALA A 180 -19.94 -5.76 -12.73
C ALA A 180 -19.49 -7.22 -12.63
N MET A 181 -18.62 -7.55 -11.68
CA MET A 181 -18.20 -8.93 -11.44
C MET A 181 -19.36 -9.83 -11.00
N ALA A 182 -20.29 -9.35 -10.17
CA ALA A 182 -21.47 -10.11 -9.79
C ALA A 182 -22.34 -10.46 -11.02
N LEU A 183 -22.57 -9.49 -11.91
CA LEU A 183 -23.30 -9.71 -13.17
C LEU A 183 -22.59 -10.73 -14.06
N LEU A 184 -21.28 -10.56 -14.27
CA LEU A 184 -20.46 -11.46 -15.08
C LEU A 184 -20.39 -12.87 -14.50
N ALA A 185 -20.28 -13.00 -13.17
CA ALA A 185 -20.23 -14.30 -12.51
C ALA A 185 -21.53 -15.08 -12.67
N VAL A 186 -22.68 -14.41 -12.55
CA VAL A 186 -23.99 -15.01 -12.81
C VAL A 186 -24.12 -15.40 -14.29
N GLU A 187 -23.80 -14.49 -15.20
CA GLU A 187 -23.88 -14.73 -16.66
C GLU A 187 -23.03 -15.91 -17.10
N ARG A 188 -21.76 -15.97 -16.68
CA ARG A 188 -20.80 -17.01 -17.08
C ARG A 188 -21.12 -18.37 -16.48
N THR A 189 -21.68 -18.40 -15.27
CA THR A 189 -22.12 -19.65 -14.64
C THR A 189 -23.36 -20.20 -15.34
N MET A 190 -24.30 -19.34 -15.72
CA MET A 190 -25.52 -19.76 -16.42
C MET A 190 -25.24 -20.23 -17.85
N THR A 191 -24.32 -19.56 -18.55
CA THR A 191 -23.97 -19.88 -19.95
C THR A 191 -22.83 -20.89 -20.09
N ASN A 192 -22.25 -21.36 -18.97
CA ASN A 192 -21.04 -22.18 -18.95
C ASN A 192 -19.86 -21.59 -19.75
N SER A 193 -19.77 -20.25 -19.82
CA SER A 193 -18.82 -19.54 -20.68
C SER A 193 -17.54 -19.09 -19.96
N TRP A 194 -17.30 -19.55 -18.72
CA TRP A 194 -16.09 -19.22 -17.95
C TRP A 194 -14.78 -19.41 -18.73
N GLN A 195 -14.68 -20.46 -19.54
CA GLN A 195 -13.50 -20.77 -20.35
C GLN A 195 -13.29 -19.85 -21.56
N GLN A 196 -14.33 -19.15 -22.00
CA GLN A 196 -14.30 -18.25 -23.17
C GLN A 196 -13.87 -16.83 -22.79
N SER A 197 -13.75 -16.53 -21.50
CA SER A 197 -13.32 -15.23 -21.00
C SER A 197 -11.79 -15.09 -21.04
N ALA A 198 -11.28 -13.90 -21.38
CA ALA A 198 -9.84 -13.62 -21.56
C ALA A 198 -8.97 -13.69 -20.27
N GLY A 199 -9.57 -14.11 -19.15
CA GLY A 199 -8.92 -14.20 -17.83
C GLY A 199 -9.84 -14.62 -16.68
N GLY A 200 -11.17 -14.57 -16.89
CA GLY A 200 -12.19 -14.87 -15.87
C GLY A 200 -12.22 -16.31 -15.36
N ALA A 201 -11.70 -17.28 -16.14
CA ALA A 201 -11.70 -18.71 -15.76
C ALA A 201 -11.01 -19.00 -14.41
N ARG A 202 -9.98 -18.21 -14.05
CA ARG A 202 -9.23 -18.34 -12.78
C ARG A 202 -10.08 -18.02 -11.55
N PHE A 203 -11.14 -17.23 -11.70
CA PHE A 203 -12.00 -16.78 -10.60
C PHE A 203 -13.28 -17.60 -10.46
N ARG A 204 -13.51 -18.60 -11.33
CA ARG A 204 -14.70 -19.45 -11.34
C ARG A 204 -14.99 -20.07 -9.98
N SER A 205 -13.97 -20.57 -9.29
CA SER A 205 -14.09 -21.26 -8.00
C SER A 205 -14.65 -20.39 -6.87
N PHE A 206 -14.49 -19.07 -6.93
CA PHE A 206 -15.03 -18.15 -5.93
C PHE A 206 -16.55 -17.97 -6.03
N TYR A 207 -17.11 -18.11 -7.24
CA TYR A 207 -18.48 -17.68 -7.51
C TYR A 207 -19.44 -18.79 -7.90
N GLU A 208 -18.96 -19.77 -8.67
CA GLU A 208 -19.83 -20.77 -9.31
C GLU A 208 -20.68 -21.53 -8.29
N ASN A 209 -20.07 -21.98 -7.18
CA ASN A 209 -20.77 -22.71 -6.13
C ASN A 209 -21.89 -21.87 -5.52
N LYS A 210 -21.63 -20.58 -5.26
CA LYS A 210 -22.60 -19.67 -4.66
C LYS A 210 -23.75 -19.35 -5.61
N VAL A 211 -23.45 -19.09 -6.89
CA VAL A 211 -24.46 -18.86 -7.93
C VAL A 211 -25.33 -20.12 -8.09
N ASN A 212 -24.73 -21.30 -8.17
CA ASN A 212 -25.46 -22.57 -8.28
C ASN A 212 -26.37 -22.82 -7.08
N GLN A 213 -25.89 -22.55 -5.86
CA GLN A 213 -26.67 -22.66 -4.63
C GLN A 213 -27.92 -21.76 -4.69
N LEU A 214 -27.74 -20.46 -4.98
CA LEU A 214 -28.85 -19.49 -5.04
C LEU A 214 -29.84 -19.82 -6.16
N THR A 215 -29.34 -20.33 -7.29
CA THR A 215 -30.18 -20.79 -8.41
C THR A 215 -31.03 -21.99 -8.02
N GLN A 216 -30.48 -22.92 -7.23
CA GLN A 216 -31.25 -24.04 -6.69
C GLN A 216 -32.28 -23.56 -5.65
N GLU A 217 -31.95 -22.57 -4.82
CA GLU A 217 -32.90 -21.94 -3.89
C GLU A 217 -34.08 -21.29 -4.64
N LEU A 218 -33.81 -20.56 -5.73
CA LEU A 218 -34.87 -19.99 -6.60
C LEU A 218 -35.78 -21.07 -7.18
N ARG A 219 -35.20 -22.18 -7.68
CA ARG A 219 -35.97 -23.33 -8.19
C ARG A 219 -36.83 -23.97 -7.10
N LYS A 220 -36.28 -24.14 -5.89
CA LYS A 220 -37.03 -24.67 -4.73
C LYS A 220 -38.17 -23.74 -4.31
N ALA A 221 -38.00 -22.43 -4.48
CA ALA A 221 -39.05 -21.43 -4.25
C ALA A 221 -40.08 -21.33 -5.40
N GLY A 222 -40.04 -22.23 -6.39
CA GLY A 222 -40.99 -22.27 -7.51
C GLY A 222 -40.78 -21.19 -8.56
N THR A 223 -39.63 -20.51 -8.55
CA THR A 223 -39.28 -19.49 -9.55
C THR A 223 -38.31 -20.06 -10.56
N ASP A 224 -38.63 -19.92 -11.84
CA ASP A 224 -37.72 -20.29 -12.92
C ASP A 224 -36.55 -19.29 -13.02
N PRO A 225 -35.28 -19.73 -12.87
CA PRO A 225 -34.13 -18.83 -12.87
C PRO A 225 -33.93 -18.06 -14.18
N SER A 226 -34.18 -18.64 -15.35
CA SER A 226 -33.97 -17.92 -16.62
C SER A 226 -34.97 -16.76 -16.75
N THR A 227 -36.22 -17.00 -16.39
CA THR A 227 -37.27 -15.97 -16.33
C THR A 227 -36.93 -14.87 -15.33
N PHE A 228 -36.48 -15.23 -14.11
CA PHE A 228 -36.08 -14.25 -13.09
C PHE A 228 -34.91 -13.38 -13.54
N LEU A 229 -33.86 -14.00 -14.08
CA LEU A 229 -32.66 -13.32 -14.55
C LEU A 229 -32.95 -12.39 -15.72
N SER A 230 -33.89 -12.75 -16.59
CA SER A 230 -34.34 -11.88 -17.68
C SER A 230 -34.95 -10.55 -17.21
N GLY A 231 -35.37 -10.47 -15.94
CA GLY A 231 -35.87 -9.24 -15.31
C GLY A 231 -34.79 -8.41 -14.60
N VAL A 232 -33.55 -8.89 -14.52
CA VAL A 232 -32.46 -8.16 -13.86
C VAL A 232 -31.80 -7.22 -14.86
N GLU A 233 -32.06 -5.91 -14.68
CA GLU A 233 -31.48 -4.82 -15.45
C GLU A 233 -30.69 -3.90 -14.53
N VAL A 234 -29.44 -3.61 -14.89
CA VAL A 234 -28.54 -2.74 -14.12
C VAL A 234 -28.14 -1.53 -14.95
N PRO A 235 -28.24 -0.29 -14.43
CA PRO A 235 -27.80 0.89 -15.16
C PRO A 235 -26.29 0.88 -15.39
N VAL A 236 -25.85 1.30 -16.58
CA VAL A 236 -24.45 1.40 -16.98
C VAL A 236 -24.21 2.73 -17.68
N ALA A 237 -23.21 3.48 -17.20
CA ALA A 237 -22.66 4.64 -17.89
C ALA A 237 -21.43 4.21 -18.70
N VAL A 238 -21.51 4.31 -20.02
CA VAL A 238 -20.39 4.03 -20.93
C VAL A 238 -19.76 5.35 -21.37
N CYS A 239 -18.54 5.62 -20.93
CA CYS A 239 -17.84 6.88 -21.19
C CYS A 239 -16.68 6.73 -22.19
N TRP A 240 -16.34 7.82 -22.87
CA TRP A 240 -15.14 7.95 -23.70
C TRP A 240 -14.59 9.38 -23.65
N PHE A 241 -13.37 9.57 -24.15
CA PHE A 241 -12.65 10.84 -24.10
C PHE A 241 -12.41 11.38 -25.52
N PRO A 242 -13.26 12.29 -26.03
CA PRO A 242 -13.10 12.82 -27.39
C PRO A 242 -11.77 13.54 -27.61
N GLU A 243 -11.32 14.30 -26.60
CA GLU A 243 -10.10 15.12 -26.65
C GLU A 243 -8.82 14.29 -26.48
N GLN A 244 -8.92 13.02 -26.07
CA GLN A 244 -7.79 12.12 -25.87
C GLN A 244 -7.62 11.14 -27.04
N THR A 245 -8.00 11.58 -28.24
CA THR A 245 -7.83 10.85 -29.51
C THR A 245 -6.70 11.45 -30.35
N GLY A 246 -6.03 10.66 -31.18
CA GLY A 246 -4.87 11.11 -31.98
C GLY A 246 -3.51 10.86 -31.31
N GLU A 247 -2.42 11.25 -31.98
CA GLU A 247 -1.04 10.90 -31.56
C GLU A 247 -0.66 11.43 -30.16
N GLN A 248 -1.18 12.60 -29.80
CA GLN A 248 -0.92 13.26 -28.51
C GLN A 248 -1.89 12.82 -27.38
N GLY A 249 -2.89 11.98 -27.69
CA GLY A 249 -3.89 11.54 -26.72
C GLY A 249 -3.36 10.50 -25.73
N GLU A 250 -3.75 10.63 -24.46
CA GLU A 250 -3.40 9.71 -23.36
C GLU A 250 -4.68 9.18 -22.68
N PRO A 251 -5.52 8.38 -23.38
CA PRO A 251 -6.84 7.97 -22.88
C PRO A 251 -6.78 7.13 -21.60
N HIS A 252 -5.70 6.35 -21.42
CA HIS A 252 -5.45 5.58 -20.21
C HIS A 252 -5.09 6.45 -18.99
N GLU A 253 -4.49 7.63 -19.20
CA GLU A 253 -4.25 8.59 -18.12
C GLU A 253 -5.54 9.32 -17.71
N ALA A 254 -6.34 9.74 -18.70
CA ALA A 254 -7.64 10.36 -18.44
C ALA A 254 -8.59 9.43 -17.67
N ALA A 255 -8.61 8.13 -18.00
CA ALA A 255 -9.36 7.13 -17.24
C ALA A 255 -8.91 7.01 -15.77
N ARG A 256 -7.60 7.09 -15.52
CA ARG A 256 -7.06 7.07 -14.15
C ARG A 256 -7.50 8.28 -13.33
N LYS A 257 -7.49 9.48 -13.93
CA LYS A 257 -7.96 10.71 -13.27
C LYS A 257 -9.46 10.62 -12.95
N LEU A 258 -10.27 10.21 -13.93
CA LEU A 258 -11.71 10.02 -13.73
C LEU A 258 -12.02 9.00 -12.62
N PHE A 259 -11.25 7.90 -12.54
CA PHE A 259 -11.39 6.92 -11.46
C PHE A 259 -11.17 7.52 -10.07
N VAL A 260 -10.12 8.33 -9.90
CA VAL A 260 -9.83 9.00 -8.63
C VAL A 260 -10.95 9.98 -8.27
N ASP A 261 -11.43 10.75 -9.24
CA ASP A 261 -12.50 11.74 -9.03
C ASP A 261 -13.81 11.08 -8.61
N VAL A 262 -14.19 9.95 -9.22
CA VAL A 262 -15.42 9.21 -8.87
C VAL A 262 -15.34 8.58 -7.47
N ASN A 263 -14.16 8.15 -7.02
CA ASN A 263 -13.99 7.45 -5.74
C ASN A 263 -13.71 8.36 -4.54
N LYS A 264 -13.41 9.65 -4.74
CA LYS A 264 -13.19 10.58 -3.62
C LYS A 264 -14.45 10.84 -2.78
N GLU A 265 -15.64 10.63 -3.34
CA GLU A 265 -16.93 11.01 -2.72
C GLU A 265 -17.72 9.83 -2.09
N ALA A 266 -17.28 8.57 -2.21
CA ALA A 266 -18.04 7.40 -1.73
C ALA A 266 -17.17 6.43 -0.92
N ARG A 267 -17.47 6.30 0.38
CA ARG A 267 -16.77 5.51 1.43
C ARG A 267 -15.25 5.80 1.47
N PRO A 268 -14.72 6.44 2.54
CA PRO A 268 -13.34 6.90 2.55
C PRO A 268 -12.39 5.73 2.25
N PRO A 269 -11.53 5.84 1.22
CA PRO A 269 -10.55 4.81 0.92
C PRO A 269 -9.60 4.64 2.11
N SER A 270 -9.15 3.41 2.37
CA SER A 270 -8.17 3.17 3.44
C SER A 270 -6.91 4.02 3.24
N GLU A 271 -6.22 4.39 4.32
CA GLU A 271 -4.98 5.18 4.21
C GLU A 271 -3.96 4.51 3.27
N SER A 272 -3.79 3.18 3.33
CA SER A 272 -2.97 2.43 2.36
C SER A 272 -3.37 2.75 0.91
N ARG A 273 -4.66 2.73 0.58
CA ARG A 273 -5.17 3.04 -0.76
C ARG A 273 -4.96 4.50 -1.15
N ILE A 274 -5.06 5.43 -0.20
CA ILE A 274 -4.76 6.85 -0.42
C ILE A 274 -3.28 7.02 -0.78
N ILE A 275 -2.35 6.40 -0.03
CA ILE A 275 -0.91 6.50 -0.30
C ILE A 275 -0.57 5.98 -1.71
N LEU A 276 -1.27 4.93 -2.15
CA LEU A 276 -1.04 4.30 -3.45
C LEU A 276 -1.66 5.04 -4.63
N LEU A 277 -2.82 5.69 -4.45
CA LEU A 277 -3.52 6.38 -5.55
C LEU A 277 -3.24 7.88 -5.62
N SER A 278 -2.96 8.51 -4.49
CA SER A 278 -2.88 9.95 -4.41
C SER A 278 -1.61 10.49 -5.06
N ASP A 279 -1.81 11.31 -6.08
CA ASP A 279 -0.80 12.20 -6.67
C ASP A 279 -0.85 13.62 -6.07
N THR A 280 -1.72 13.87 -5.09
CA THR A 280 -1.90 15.21 -4.50
C THR A 280 -0.82 15.54 -3.47
N GLU A 281 -0.16 14.52 -2.92
CA GLU A 281 0.90 14.70 -1.94
C GLU A 281 2.19 14.05 -2.43
N LEU A 282 3.27 14.83 -2.46
CA LEU A 282 4.58 14.38 -2.89
C LEU A 282 5.09 13.24 -1.99
N ALA A 283 4.82 13.25 -0.69
CA ALA A 283 5.16 12.15 0.21
C ALA A 283 4.59 10.79 -0.25
N ASN A 284 3.35 10.78 -0.74
CA ASN A 284 2.71 9.57 -1.28
C ASN A 284 3.37 9.13 -2.59
N VAL A 285 3.71 10.09 -3.46
CA VAL A 285 4.48 9.83 -4.68
C VAL A 285 5.83 9.18 -4.37
N LEU A 286 6.58 9.71 -3.40
CA LEU A 286 7.89 9.17 -3.03
C LEU A 286 7.78 7.78 -2.39
N ALA A 287 6.78 7.56 -1.51
CA ALA A 287 6.53 6.25 -0.91
C ALA A 287 6.22 5.19 -1.98
N ARG A 288 5.33 5.50 -2.93
CA ARG A 288 5.00 4.62 -4.07
C ARG A 288 6.17 4.45 -5.03
N ARG A 289 7.05 5.44 -5.17
CA ARG A 289 8.25 5.29 -5.99
C ARG A 289 9.15 4.16 -5.48
N MET A 290 9.29 4.00 -4.16
CA MET A 290 10.03 2.85 -3.61
C MET A 290 9.42 1.50 -3.99
N LEU A 291 8.09 1.36 -3.95
CA LEU A 291 7.43 0.13 -4.41
C LEU A 291 7.68 -0.13 -5.91
N SER A 292 7.72 0.93 -6.71
CA SER A 292 8.03 0.84 -8.14
C SER A 292 9.46 0.32 -8.36
N GLU A 293 10.44 0.83 -7.61
CA GLU A 293 11.83 0.35 -7.66
C GLU A 293 11.95 -1.12 -7.29
N LEU A 294 11.27 -1.57 -6.22
CA LEU A 294 11.25 -2.98 -5.81
C LEU A 294 10.67 -3.90 -6.88
N ARG A 295 9.72 -3.40 -7.67
CA ARG A 295 9.10 -4.15 -8.74
C ARG A 295 9.98 -4.22 -9.99
N THR A 296 10.67 -3.14 -10.31
CA THR A 296 11.53 -3.06 -11.50
C THR A 296 12.91 -3.68 -11.28
N ASP A 297 13.28 -3.98 -10.04
CA ASP A 297 14.56 -4.61 -9.72
C ASP A 297 14.64 -6.02 -10.32
N ARG A 298 15.41 -6.15 -11.40
CA ARG A 298 15.67 -7.42 -12.09
C ARG A 298 16.89 -8.16 -11.55
N CYS A 299 17.67 -7.53 -10.67
CA CYS A 299 18.91 -8.08 -10.15
C CYS A 299 18.75 -8.73 -8.77
N ASP A 300 17.51 -8.81 -8.25
CA ASP A 300 17.18 -9.29 -6.90
C ASP A 300 18.08 -8.63 -5.82
N SER A 301 18.40 -7.36 -6.03
CA SER A 301 19.29 -6.57 -5.18
C SER A 301 18.58 -6.01 -3.95
N TYR A 302 17.26 -5.88 -4.04
CA TYR A 302 16.37 -5.47 -2.97
C TYR A 302 15.47 -6.62 -2.48
N LEU A 303 14.79 -6.39 -1.35
CA LEU A 303 13.77 -7.30 -0.84
C LEU A 303 12.65 -7.49 -1.89
N PRO A 304 12.10 -8.71 -2.02
CA PRO A 304 11.05 -8.95 -3.00
C PRO A 304 9.79 -8.17 -2.63
N LEU A 305 9.02 -7.73 -3.64
CA LEU A 305 7.78 -6.97 -3.42
C LEU A 305 6.78 -7.72 -2.51
N CYS A 306 6.77 -9.06 -2.55
CA CYS A 306 5.93 -9.89 -1.67
C CYS A 306 6.33 -9.85 -0.18
N ALA A 307 7.50 -9.30 0.15
CA ALA A 307 7.91 -9.01 1.53
C ALA A 307 7.41 -7.64 2.03
N VAL A 308 6.64 -6.90 1.22
CA VAL A 308 6.03 -5.62 1.56
C VAL A 308 4.50 -5.72 1.47
N GLU A 309 3.81 -5.37 2.56
CA GLU A 309 2.35 -5.28 2.59
C GLU A 309 1.90 -3.87 2.18
N TYR A 310 1.15 -3.77 1.10
CA TYR A 310 0.65 -2.50 0.57
C TYR A 310 -0.87 -2.48 0.39
N ASP A 311 -1.54 -3.62 0.60
CA ASP A 311 -2.95 -3.85 0.34
C ASP A 311 -3.72 -4.18 1.62
N ASN A 312 -3.22 -3.80 2.80
CA ASN A 312 -3.91 -4.05 4.08
C ASN A 312 -5.15 -3.13 4.20
N PRO A 313 -6.36 -3.69 4.40
CA PRO A 313 -7.56 -2.89 4.59
C PRO A 313 -7.65 -2.23 5.97
N GLU A 314 -6.90 -2.74 6.97
CA GLU A 314 -6.91 -2.22 8.34
C GLU A 314 -5.89 -1.09 8.54
N GLU A 315 -6.26 -0.06 9.30
CA GLU A 315 -5.41 1.08 9.62
C GLU A 315 -4.59 0.84 10.90
N ASN A 316 -3.43 1.49 11.01
CA ASN A 316 -2.63 1.62 12.24
C ASN A 316 -2.14 0.32 12.91
N THR A 317 -1.52 -0.58 12.14
CA THR A 317 -0.81 -1.72 12.73
C THR A 317 0.67 -1.39 13.03
N THR A 318 1.14 -1.74 14.22
CA THR A 318 2.55 -1.57 14.65
C THR A 318 3.49 -2.58 13.99
N ARG A 319 2.91 -3.57 13.29
CA ARG A 319 3.55 -4.64 12.51
C ARG A 319 2.66 -4.98 11.31
N SER A 320 3.28 -5.48 10.24
CA SER A 320 2.54 -6.11 9.14
C SER A 320 1.65 -7.24 9.64
N ALA A 321 0.43 -7.32 9.12
CA ALA A 321 -0.55 -8.32 9.56
C ALA A 321 -0.26 -9.69 8.94
N ARG A 322 0.30 -9.73 7.72
CA ARG A 322 0.79 -10.97 7.09
C ARG A 322 2.08 -11.49 7.72
N TRP A 323 2.12 -12.77 8.08
CA TRP A 323 3.30 -13.40 8.70
C TRP A 323 4.51 -13.52 7.77
N SER A 324 4.28 -13.50 6.45
CA SER A 324 5.29 -13.60 5.39
C SER A 324 5.97 -12.27 5.06
N VAL A 325 5.42 -11.17 5.56
CA VAL A 325 5.82 -9.81 5.22
C VAL A 325 6.79 -9.27 6.26
N LEU A 326 7.75 -8.47 5.79
CA LEU A 326 8.71 -7.77 6.63
C LEU A 326 8.25 -6.36 7.01
N THR A 327 7.68 -5.62 6.05
CA THR A 327 7.37 -4.20 6.18
C THR A 327 6.08 -3.83 5.44
N ASN A 328 5.60 -2.59 5.56
CA ASN A 328 4.41 -2.14 4.85
C ASN A 328 4.54 -0.72 4.30
N ILE A 329 3.55 -0.31 3.48
CA ILE A 329 3.51 1.00 2.85
C ILE A 329 3.47 2.16 3.85
N HIS A 330 2.84 1.96 5.02
CA HIS A 330 2.79 2.97 6.08
C HIS A 330 4.18 3.26 6.66
N LEU A 331 5.02 2.23 6.82
CA LEU A 331 6.41 2.45 7.22
C LEU A 331 7.19 3.20 6.14
N LEU A 332 7.05 2.80 4.87
CA LEU A 332 7.73 3.45 3.76
C LEU A 332 7.36 4.94 3.68
N LYS A 333 6.08 5.26 3.84
CA LYS A 333 5.62 6.66 3.98
C LYS A 333 6.17 7.32 5.23
N SER A 334 6.17 6.64 6.38
CA SER A 334 6.75 7.16 7.63
C SER A 334 8.24 7.49 7.48
N ALA A 335 9.01 6.70 6.73
CA ALA A 335 10.41 6.97 6.44
C ALA A 335 10.57 8.30 5.67
N VAL A 336 9.74 8.50 4.64
CA VAL A 336 9.68 9.76 3.87
C VAL A 336 9.25 10.93 4.77
N ASP A 337 8.17 10.76 5.54
CA ASP A 337 7.64 11.79 6.43
C ASP A 337 8.64 12.21 7.51
N ARG A 338 9.51 11.30 7.98
CA ARG A 338 10.48 11.59 9.05
C ARG A 338 11.83 12.09 8.55
N CYS A 339 12.33 11.54 7.45
CA CYS A 339 13.68 11.87 6.96
C CYS A 339 13.68 12.96 5.90
N ILE A 340 12.57 13.15 5.18
CA ILE A 340 12.47 14.11 4.08
C ILE A 340 11.57 15.29 4.43
N PHE A 341 10.39 15.04 5.01
CA PHE A 341 9.44 16.09 5.39
C PHE A 341 9.42 16.38 6.90
N GLY A 342 10.29 15.74 7.68
CA GLY A 342 10.31 15.86 9.14
C GLY A 342 11.01 17.14 9.59
N PRO A 343 10.69 17.70 10.77
CA PRO A 343 11.53 18.73 11.39
C PRO A 343 13.00 18.32 11.47
N ASP A 344 13.92 19.20 11.08
CA ASP A 344 15.37 18.95 11.12
C ASP A 344 15.87 18.48 12.49
N ARG A 345 15.28 19.03 13.56
CA ARG A 345 15.54 18.68 14.95
C ARG A 345 15.36 17.19 15.25
N PHE A 346 14.47 16.49 14.55
CA PHE A 346 14.26 15.05 14.79
C PHE A 346 15.45 14.21 14.30
N LEU A 347 16.17 14.64 13.27
CA LEU A 347 17.39 13.97 12.81
C LEU A 347 18.62 14.45 13.59
N LYS A 348 18.71 15.76 13.87
CA LYS A 348 19.87 16.36 14.55
C LYS A 348 19.93 16.06 16.05
N ASN A 349 18.78 15.90 16.72
CA ASN A 349 18.71 15.65 18.15
C ASN A 349 18.10 14.27 18.45
N VAL A 350 18.95 13.32 18.85
CA VAL A 350 18.55 11.95 19.23
C VAL A 350 17.66 11.89 20.48
N LYS A 351 17.61 12.95 21.30
CA LYS A 351 16.84 12.99 22.55
C LYS A 351 15.36 13.36 22.34
N LEU A 352 15.00 13.90 21.17
CA LEU A 352 13.64 14.37 20.92
C LEU A 352 12.69 13.21 20.64
N LYS A 353 11.63 13.11 21.46
CA LYS A 353 10.47 12.27 21.18
C LYS A 353 9.60 12.91 20.10
N PHE A 354 8.81 12.09 19.41
CA PHE A 354 7.82 12.63 18.47
C PHE A 354 6.73 13.36 19.24
N GLY A 355 6.52 14.64 18.88
CA GLY A 355 5.49 15.47 19.48
C GLY A 355 5.37 16.81 18.78
N GLY A 356 4.17 17.39 18.84
CA GLY A 356 3.80 18.64 18.17
C GLY A 356 3.55 18.49 16.67
N ARG A 357 2.62 19.29 16.14
CA ARG A 357 2.34 19.38 14.70
C ARG A 357 3.41 20.28 14.05
N PRO A 358 4.26 19.78 13.15
CA PRO A 358 5.21 20.62 12.43
C PRO A 358 4.46 21.65 11.56
N SER A 359 4.99 22.86 11.43
CA SER A 359 4.49 23.82 10.44
C SER A 359 4.71 23.27 9.03
N GLU A 360 3.69 23.34 8.16
CA GLU A 360 3.77 22.87 6.76
C GLU A 360 4.94 23.53 6.02
N THR A 361 5.12 24.85 6.18
CA THR A 361 6.23 25.60 5.58
C THR A 361 7.60 25.04 5.94
N GLY A 362 7.82 24.70 7.22
CA GLY A 362 9.07 24.10 7.67
C GLY A 362 9.29 22.67 7.17
N ARG A 363 8.22 21.89 6.95
CA ARG A 363 8.32 20.55 6.33
C ARG A 363 8.77 20.67 4.88
N ASP A 364 8.19 21.62 4.15
CA ASP A 364 8.51 21.84 2.74
C ASP A 364 9.94 22.37 2.59
N GLU A 365 10.39 23.28 3.45
CA GLU A 365 11.77 23.79 3.47
C GLU A 365 12.79 22.68 3.73
N PHE A 366 12.49 21.81 4.69
CA PHE A 366 13.35 20.68 4.98
C PHE A 366 13.42 19.71 3.80
N MET A 367 12.29 19.39 3.18
CA MET A 367 12.25 18.53 1.99
C MET A 367 13.08 19.09 0.84
N ARG A 368 12.95 20.39 0.57
CA ARG A 368 13.76 21.07 -0.47
C ARG A 368 15.25 20.90 -0.23
N THR A 369 15.67 20.98 1.04
CA THR A 369 17.06 20.77 1.45
C THR A 369 17.49 19.31 1.33
N GLN A 370 16.63 18.36 1.72
CA GLN A 370 16.95 16.93 1.69
C GLN A 370 17.04 16.35 0.28
N LEU A 371 16.25 16.86 -0.65
CA LEU A 371 16.26 16.45 -2.06
C LEU A 371 17.14 17.35 -2.94
N ASP A 372 17.74 18.39 -2.36
CA ASP A 372 18.55 19.38 -3.05
C ASP A 372 17.84 19.91 -4.32
N LEU A 373 16.60 20.38 -4.14
CA LEU A 373 15.77 20.81 -5.29
C LEU A 373 16.35 22.03 -6.01
N ALA A 374 17.15 22.83 -5.31
CA ALA A 374 17.84 23.98 -5.88
C ALA A 374 18.85 23.58 -6.98
N SER A 375 19.46 22.39 -6.90
CA SER A 375 20.34 21.89 -7.97
C SER A 375 19.58 21.15 -9.07
N LEU A 376 18.32 20.75 -8.81
CA LEU A 376 17.51 19.98 -9.75
C LEU A 376 16.79 20.86 -10.76
N PHE A 377 16.34 22.06 -10.35
CA PHE A 377 15.51 22.92 -11.17
C PHE A 377 16.10 24.32 -11.35
N PRO A 378 15.82 24.99 -12.48
CA PRO A 378 16.10 26.42 -12.64
C PRO A 378 15.22 27.27 -11.71
N ASP A 379 15.59 28.55 -11.54
CA ASP A 379 14.90 29.51 -10.65
C ASP A 379 13.40 29.69 -10.97
N ARG A 380 12.97 29.35 -12.19
CA ARG A 380 11.58 29.41 -12.64
C ARG A 380 11.23 28.16 -13.45
N ILE A 381 10.11 27.54 -13.09
CA ILE A 381 9.55 26.37 -13.76
C ILE A 381 8.14 26.76 -14.23
N GLU A 382 7.86 26.55 -15.50
CA GLU A 382 6.51 26.71 -16.06
C GLU A 382 5.92 25.32 -16.29
N ASP A 383 4.77 25.06 -15.68
CA ASP A 383 4.11 23.76 -15.76
C ASP A 383 2.59 23.94 -15.67
N GLY A 384 1.85 23.39 -16.64
CA GLY A 384 0.39 23.47 -16.69
C GLY A 384 -0.21 24.89 -16.67
N GLY A 385 0.53 25.90 -17.15
CA GLY A 385 0.10 27.31 -17.12
C GLY A 385 0.34 28.04 -15.79
N PHE A 386 1.01 27.39 -14.83
CA PHE A 386 1.44 27.99 -13.57
C PHE A 386 2.96 28.17 -13.53
N ILE A 387 3.42 29.23 -12.87
CA ILE A 387 4.84 29.49 -12.64
C ILE A 387 5.18 29.07 -11.21
N TYR A 388 6.14 28.17 -11.08
CA TYR A 388 6.68 27.71 -9.81
C TYR A 388 8.11 28.22 -9.63
N ARG A 389 8.46 28.52 -8.38
CA ARG A 389 9.84 28.72 -7.95
C ARG A 389 10.28 27.52 -7.11
N PRO A 390 11.54 27.08 -7.18
CA PRO A 390 12.03 25.96 -6.36
C PRO A 390 11.73 26.12 -4.86
N GLU A 391 11.77 27.35 -4.36
CA GLU A 391 11.48 27.73 -2.97
C GLU A 391 10.00 27.54 -2.56
N GLU A 392 9.09 27.55 -3.53
CA GLU A 392 7.65 27.40 -3.33
C GLU A 392 7.18 25.94 -3.46
N ILE A 393 8.06 25.03 -3.87
CA ILE A 393 7.76 23.61 -4.02
C ILE A 393 7.61 22.99 -2.62
N GLY A 394 6.48 22.34 -2.39
CA GLY A 394 6.12 21.70 -1.14
C GLY A 394 5.32 20.41 -1.34
N ASN A 395 4.88 19.79 -0.24
CA ASN A 395 4.20 18.50 -0.28
C ASN A 395 2.91 18.51 -1.12
N ARG A 396 2.14 19.61 -1.06
CA ARG A 396 0.84 19.76 -1.74
C ARG A 396 0.89 20.71 -2.94
N ARG A 397 1.98 21.46 -3.10
CA ARG A 397 2.16 22.46 -4.15
C ARG A 397 3.47 22.19 -4.88
N PHE A 398 3.40 21.45 -5.97
CA PHE A 398 4.56 21.12 -6.81
C PHE A 398 4.15 21.00 -8.28
N PRO A 399 5.08 21.22 -9.23
CA PRO A 399 4.83 21.03 -10.65
C PRO A 399 4.57 19.56 -10.99
N LEU A 400 3.35 19.23 -11.39
CA LEU A 400 2.91 17.86 -11.69
C LEU A 400 3.68 17.25 -12.88
N GLY A 401 3.99 18.05 -13.90
CA GLY A 401 4.80 17.62 -15.06
C GLY A 401 6.26 17.34 -14.70
N GLN A 402 6.75 17.79 -13.54
CA GLN A 402 8.10 17.52 -13.04
C GLN A 402 8.13 16.50 -11.89
N LYS A 403 6.99 15.88 -11.58
CA LYS A 403 6.85 14.85 -10.54
C LYS A 403 7.87 13.73 -10.72
N GLU A 404 8.07 13.25 -11.95
CA GLU A 404 9.03 12.18 -12.25
C GLU A 404 10.46 12.59 -11.89
N SER A 405 10.90 13.79 -12.29
CA SER A 405 12.22 14.34 -11.96
C SER A 405 12.49 14.37 -10.46
N ILE A 406 11.52 14.80 -9.65
CA ILE A 406 11.64 14.82 -8.18
C ILE A 406 11.69 13.39 -7.64
N SER A 407 10.82 12.52 -8.13
CA SER A 407 10.74 11.11 -7.70
C SER A 407 12.01 10.33 -8.06
N ASP A 408 12.63 10.61 -9.20
CA ASP A 408 13.88 10.00 -9.66
C ASP A 408 15.05 10.47 -8.82
N ARG A 409 15.12 11.78 -8.49
CA ARG A 409 16.11 12.31 -7.55
C ARG A 409 16.02 11.58 -6.21
N PHE A 410 14.82 11.40 -5.69
CA PHE A 410 14.59 10.64 -4.46
C PHE A 410 15.01 9.17 -4.63
N ALA A 411 14.56 8.48 -5.68
CA ALA A 411 14.85 7.08 -5.93
C ALA A 411 16.36 6.80 -6.00
N GLN A 412 17.12 7.69 -6.67
CA GLN A 412 18.57 7.57 -6.80
C GLN A 412 19.34 7.84 -5.50
N THR A 413 18.71 8.47 -4.50
CA THR A 413 19.37 8.95 -3.27
C THR A 413 18.75 8.29 -2.04
N TRP A 414 17.79 8.95 -1.39
CA TRP A 414 17.11 8.47 -0.17
C TRP A 414 16.34 7.17 -0.40
N GLY A 415 15.63 7.03 -1.51
CA GLY A 415 14.88 5.82 -1.85
C GLY A 415 15.80 4.61 -1.92
N LYS A 416 16.89 4.70 -2.69
CA LYS A 416 17.94 3.67 -2.75
C LYS A 416 18.55 3.38 -1.38
N ALA A 417 18.83 4.40 -0.58
CA ALA A 417 19.37 4.21 0.77
C ALA A 417 18.39 3.43 1.69
N PHE A 418 17.10 3.80 1.71
CA PHE A 418 16.10 3.10 2.50
C PHE A 418 15.94 1.63 2.08
N LEU A 419 15.81 1.38 0.77
CA LEU A 419 15.69 0.03 0.25
C LEU A 419 16.96 -0.79 0.53
N THR A 420 18.14 -0.19 0.44
CA THR A 420 19.40 -0.85 0.79
C THR A 420 19.40 -1.33 2.25
N LEU A 421 18.98 -0.48 3.19
CA LEU A 421 18.89 -0.83 4.60
C LEU A 421 17.88 -1.95 4.86
N LEU A 422 16.68 -1.84 4.29
CA LEU A 422 15.59 -2.82 4.45
C LEU A 422 15.84 -4.14 3.71
N SER A 423 16.81 -4.20 2.80
CA SER A 423 17.10 -5.40 2.00
C SER A 423 18.35 -6.15 2.46
N LYS A 424 19.41 -5.41 2.81
CA LYS A 424 20.76 -5.98 2.94
C LYS A 424 21.23 -6.21 4.37
N ILE A 425 20.56 -5.63 5.36
CA ILE A 425 20.89 -5.90 6.77
C ILE A 425 20.51 -7.34 7.11
N ALA A 426 21.39 -8.04 7.83
CA ALA A 426 21.37 -9.49 8.04
C ALA A 426 19.98 -10.09 8.37
N PRO A 427 19.22 -9.61 9.38
CA PRO A 427 17.86 -10.11 9.64
C PRO A 427 16.90 -9.92 8.45
N TYR A 428 16.95 -8.80 7.75
CA TYR A 428 16.05 -8.53 6.64
C TYR A 428 16.42 -9.31 5.37
N ALA A 429 17.72 -9.43 5.11
CA ALA A 429 18.25 -10.25 4.03
C ALA A 429 17.90 -11.74 4.25
N ALA A 430 18.05 -12.25 5.47
CA ALA A 430 17.71 -13.63 5.81
C ALA A 430 16.20 -13.92 5.67
N HIS A 431 15.34 -12.97 6.08
CA HIS A 431 13.90 -13.07 5.86
C HIS A 431 13.55 -13.15 4.37
N SER A 432 14.15 -12.28 3.55
CA SER A 432 13.93 -12.24 2.11
C SER A 432 14.37 -13.54 1.44
N ARG A 433 15.56 -14.06 1.77
CA ARG A 433 16.03 -15.36 1.26
C ARG A 433 15.11 -16.51 1.67
N ALA A 434 14.62 -16.52 2.91
CA ALA A 434 13.69 -17.53 3.38
C ALA A 434 12.35 -17.47 2.61
N LEU A 435 11.89 -16.28 2.24
CA LEU A 435 10.65 -16.09 1.48
C LEU A 435 10.82 -16.51 0.02
N ILE A 436 11.94 -16.16 -0.62
CA ILE A 436 12.29 -16.62 -1.97
C ILE A 436 12.40 -18.15 -1.99
N ARG A 437 13.08 -18.74 -1.00
CA ARG A 437 13.17 -20.20 -0.87
C ARG A 437 11.79 -20.86 -0.69
N LEU A 438 10.88 -20.22 0.05
CA LEU A 438 9.50 -20.70 0.18
C LEU A 438 8.77 -20.65 -1.16
N LYS A 439 8.95 -19.57 -1.93
CA LYS A 439 8.36 -19.39 -3.25
C LYS A 439 8.86 -20.46 -4.23
N ASP A 440 10.17 -20.63 -4.32
CA ASP A 440 10.81 -21.56 -5.27
C ASP A 440 10.53 -23.03 -4.92
N GLY A 441 10.42 -23.34 -3.62
CA GLY A 441 10.05 -24.66 -3.12
C GLY A 441 8.55 -24.98 -3.19
N TRP A 442 7.72 -24.04 -3.65
CA TRP A 442 6.27 -24.24 -3.74
C TRP A 442 5.88 -24.91 -5.05
N HIS A 443 5.75 -26.24 -5.04
CA HIS A 443 5.19 -26.98 -6.16
C HIS A 443 3.70 -26.66 -6.33
N LYS A 444 3.34 -26.15 -7.50
CA LYS A 444 1.96 -25.89 -7.93
C LYS A 444 1.42 -27.15 -8.59
N ASP A 445 0.98 -28.12 -7.80
CA ASP A 445 0.23 -29.24 -8.35
C ASP A 445 -1.15 -28.74 -8.85
N ASP A 446 -1.76 -29.42 -9.83
CA ASP A 446 -3.02 -29.03 -10.53
C ASP A 446 -4.25 -28.82 -9.60
N SER A 447 -4.12 -28.96 -8.29
CA SER A 447 -5.16 -28.59 -7.33
C SER A 447 -5.30 -27.07 -7.24
N THR A 448 -6.47 -26.55 -7.62
CA THR A 448 -6.83 -25.12 -7.61
C THR A 448 -6.48 -24.42 -6.28
N GLY A 449 -6.61 -25.11 -5.15
CA GLY A 449 -6.35 -24.53 -3.82
C GLY A 449 -4.87 -24.19 -3.53
N LEU A 450 -3.92 -24.97 -4.05
CA LEU A 450 -2.48 -24.69 -3.87
C LEU A 450 -2.03 -23.50 -4.72
N VAL A 451 -2.65 -23.32 -5.90
CA VAL A 451 -2.39 -22.17 -6.77
C VAL A 451 -2.92 -20.88 -6.14
N LEU A 452 -4.14 -20.91 -5.58
CA LEU A 452 -4.71 -19.75 -4.89
C LEU A 452 -3.92 -19.36 -3.64
N ALA A 453 -3.49 -20.33 -2.83
CA ALA A 453 -2.65 -20.08 -1.65
C ALA A 453 -1.28 -19.47 -2.03
N HIS A 454 -0.67 -19.96 -3.11
CA HIS A 454 0.57 -19.38 -3.64
C HIS A 454 0.33 -17.94 -4.12
N ASP A 455 -0.71 -17.71 -4.91
CA ASP A 455 -1.01 -16.38 -5.47
C ASP A 455 -1.35 -15.36 -4.37
N ALA A 456 -1.99 -15.80 -3.27
CA ALA A 456 -2.27 -14.96 -2.10
C ALA A 456 -1.00 -14.38 -1.46
N LEU A 457 0.11 -15.13 -1.45
CA LEU A 457 1.38 -14.68 -0.85
C LEU A 457 2.30 -13.95 -1.84
N PHE A 458 2.35 -14.38 -3.10
CA PHE A 458 3.39 -13.95 -4.04
C PHE A 458 2.89 -13.12 -5.22
N SER A 459 1.61 -13.25 -5.59
CA SER A 459 1.01 -12.55 -6.73
C SER A 459 0.22 -11.29 -6.30
N GLY A 460 0.21 -11.03 -4.98
CA GLY A 460 0.02 -9.75 -4.32
C GLY A 460 -1.10 -8.86 -4.86
N VAL A 461 -2.36 -9.20 -4.58
CA VAL A 461 -3.52 -8.27 -4.64
C VAL A 461 -4.67 -8.93 -3.89
N GLY A 462 -5.07 -8.46 -2.71
CA GLY A 462 -6.39 -8.68 -2.07
C GLY A 462 -6.77 -10.11 -1.64
N VAL A 463 -6.38 -11.13 -2.41
CA VAL A 463 -6.71 -12.56 -2.27
C VAL A 463 -6.38 -13.07 -0.88
N TYR A 464 -5.25 -12.66 -0.28
CA TYR A 464 -4.93 -13.05 1.09
C TYR A 464 -6.03 -12.68 2.09
N TRP A 465 -6.55 -11.44 2.00
CA TRP A 465 -7.61 -10.96 2.88
C TRP A 465 -8.93 -11.67 2.59
N THR A 466 -9.24 -11.90 1.31
CA THR A 466 -10.39 -12.70 0.91
C THR A 466 -10.33 -14.12 1.50
N LEU A 467 -9.18 -14.80 1.44
CA LEU A 467 -9.00 -16.13 2.03
C LEU A 467 -9.16 -16.08 3.56
N ARG A 468 -8.57 -15.07 4.22
CA ARG A 468 -8.66 -14.87 5.68
C ARG A 468 -10.10 -14.68 6.13
N ASP A 469 -10.80 -13.74 5.51
CA ASP A 469 -12.14 -13.33 5.92
C ASP A 469 -13.16 -14.44 5.61
N SER A 470 -13.02 -15.12 4.46
CA SER A 470 -13.83 -16.31 4.12
C SER A 470 -13.64 -17.44 5.14
N TYR A 471 -12.41 -17.65 5.61
CA TYR A 471 -12.12 -18.67 6.61
C TYR A 471 -12.66 -18.31 8.00
N ALA A 472 -12.54 -17.03 8.42
CA ALA A 472 -13.14 -16.54 9.65
C ALA A 472 -14.66 -16.74 9.65
N HIS A 473 -15.32 -16.34 8.56
CA HIS A 473 -16.77 -16.55 8.38
C HIS A 473 -17.14 -18.04 8.45
N PHE A 474 -16.36 -18.93 7.83
CA PHE A 474 -16.56 -20.37 7.94
C PHE A 474 -16.42 -20.88 9.38
N GLN A 475 -15.44 -20.39 10.15
CA GLN A 475 -15.27 -20.79 11.55
C GLN A 475 -16.46 -20.37 12.41
N ASP A 476 -16.99 -19.17 12.22
CA ASP A 476 -18.15 -18.67 12.95
C ASP A 476 -19.41 -19.51 12.65
N HIS A 477 -19.61 -19.90 11.39
CA HIS A 477 -20.76 -20.70 10.96
C HIS A 477 -20.63 -22.20 11.30
N LYS A 478 -19.41 -22.72 11.44
CA LYS A 478 -19.15 -24.12 11.84
C LYS A 478 -19.58 -24.41 13.28
N GLN A 479 -19.67 -23.40 14.14
CA GLN A 479 -20.16 -23.55 15.52
C GLN A 479 -21.66 -23.88 15.60
N GLY A 480 -22.43 -23.70 14.51
CA GLY A 480 -23.88 -23.97 14.46
C GLY A 480 -24.33 -25.14 13.58
N ALA A 481 -23.47 -25.71 12.71
CA ALA A 481 -23.87 -26.75 11.75
C ALA A 481 -22.86 -27.91 11.65
N SER A 482 -23.37 -29.14 11.77
CA SER A 482 -22.59 -30.38 11.56
C SER A 482 -22.26 -30.56 10.07
N ARG A 483 -20.96 -30.56 9.73
CA ARG A 483 -20.37 -30.82 8.39
C ARG A 483 -20.76 -29.82 7.30
N ALA A 484 -20.28 -28.58 7.41
CA ALA A 484 -20.13 -27.72 6.25
C ALA A 484 -18.97 -28.24 5.36
N GLU A 485 -19.22 -28.40 4.06
CA GLU A 485 -18.25 -28.84 3.07
C GLU A 485 -17.16 -27.77 2.89
N LYS A 486 -15.88 -28.17 2.87
CA LYS A 486 -14.78 -27.21 2.71
C LYS A 486 -14.67 -26.80 1.25
N THR A 487 -14.81 -25.51 0.99
CA THR A 487 -14.58 -24.93 -0.34
C THR A 487 -13.08 -24.86 -0.65
N ASP A 488 -12.72 -24.73 -1.93
CA ASP A 488 -11.33 -24.52 -2.37
C ASP A 488 -10.66 -23.33 -1.66
N VAL A 489 -11.43 -22.29 -1.32
CA VAL A 489 -10.99 -21.10 -0.57
C VAL A 489 -10.54 -21.47 0.85
N ILE A 490 -11.33 -22.28 1.55
CA ILE A 490 -11.02 -22.76 2.91
C ILE A 490 -9.79 -23.67 2.87
N LEU A 491 -9.73 -24.58 1.90
CA LEU A 491 -8.57 -25.46 1.70
C LEU A 491 -7.30 -24.66 1.36
N SER A 492 -7.43 -23.58 0.59
CA SER A 492 -6.33 -22.67 0.27
C SER A 492 -5.78 -21.98 1.51
N TRP A 493 -6.66 -21.48 2.39
CA TRP A 493 -6.23 -20.85 3.66
C TRP A 493 -5.53 -21.84 4.59
N GLU A 494 -6.09 -23.05 4.75
CA GLU A 494 -5.46 -24.11 5.56
C GLU A 494 -4.08 -24.51 4.99
N ALA A 495 -3.96 -24.61 3.67
CA ALA A 495 -2.69 -24.87 3.00
C ALA A 495 -1.69 -23.72 3.19
N LEU A 496 -2.15 -22.47 3.15
CA LEU A 496 -1.33 -21.29 3.40
C LEU A 496 -0.78 -21.30 4.84
N GLU A 497 -1.63 -21.49 5.85
CA GLU A 497 -1.19 -21.51 7.25
C GLU A 497 -0.26 -22.69 7.54
N ALA A 498 -0.45 -23.85 6.90
CA ALA A 498 0.48 -24.98 7.01
C ALA A 498 1.91 -24.64 6.52
N ARG A 499 2.07 -23.67 5.61
CA ARG A 499 3.38 -23.22 5.10
C ARG A 499 4.10 -22.26 6.04
N ARG A 500 3.41 -21.69 7.03
CA ARG A 500 4.01 -20.77 8.01
C ARG A 500 5.16 -21.42 8.78
N GLU A 501 5.00 -22.65 9.25
CA GLU A 501 6.06 -23.37 9.99
C GLU A 501 7.26 -23.70 9.09
N THR A 502 7.00 -23.99 7.80
CA THR A 502 8.05 -24.19 6.81
C THR A 502 8.86 -22.91 6.62
N PHE A 503 8.19 -21.77 6.50
CA PHE A 503 8.84 -20.46 6.38
C PHE A 503 9.65 -20.09 7.63
N GLU A 504 9.08 -20.30 8.83
CA GLU A 504 9.80 -20.08 10.08
C GLU A 504 11.07 -20.93 10.14
N SER A 505 11.01 -22.19 9.69
CA SER A 505 12.17 -23.08 9.60
C SER A 505 13.23 -22.59 8.61
N TYR A 506 12.83 -22.12 7.43
CA TYR A 506 13.76 -21.50 6.48
C TYR A 506 14.41 -20.24 7.06
N ARG A 507 13.63 -19.40 7.75
CA ARG A 507 14.17 -18.18 8.37
C ARG A 507 15.21 -18.46 9.44
N VAL A 508 15.00 -19.49 10.28
CA VAL A 508 15.98 -19.91 11.29
C VAL A 508 17.27 -20.37 10.61
N ARG A 509 17.15 -21.16 9.53
CA ARG A 509 18.31 -21.62 8.76
C ARG A 509 19.05 -20.48 8.07
N GLU A 510 18.35 -19.54 7.46
CA GLU A 510 18.95 -18.41 6.75
C GLU A 510 19.55 -17.34 7.66
N TYR A 511 19.09 -17.26 8.92
CA TYR A 511 19.53 -16.25 9.88
C TYR A 511 20.58 -16.77 10.86
N LEU A 512 20.33 -17.92 11.50
CA LEU A 512 21.18 -18.49 12.55
C LEU A 512 21.99 -19.71 12.09
N ASP A 513 21.95 -20.06 10.80
CA ASP A 513 22.64 -21.22 10.22
C ASP A 513 22.35 -22.54 10.98
N SER A 514 21.12 -22.67 11.48
CA SER A 514 20.76 -23.75 12.40
C SER A 514 19.37 -24.32 12.16
N GLY A 515 19.15 -25.55 12.64
CA GLY A 515 17.84 -26.22 12.67
C GLY A 515 17.45 -26.70 14.08
N ARG A 516 18.07 -26.17 15.13
CA ARG A 516 17.80 -26.60 16.51
C ARG A 516 16.49 -25.99 17.02
N PRO A 517 15.62 -26.73 17.73
CA PRO A 517 14.33 -26.22 18.22
C PRO A 517 14.44 -24.95 19.10
N ILE A 518 15.50 -24.84 19.91
CA ILE A 518 15.75 -23.64 20.74
C ILE A 518 15.93 -22.38 19.88
N HIS A 519 16.57 -22.50 18.71
CA HIS A 519 16.79 -21.40 17.78
C HIS A 519 15.52 -20.97 17.05
N HIS A 520 14.50 -21.83 16.95
CA HIS A 520 13.17 -21.41 16.46
C HIS A 520 12.54 -20.39 17.40
N LYS A 521 12.53 -20.66 18.71
CA LYS A 521 11.99 -19.73 19.72
C LYS A 521 12.76 -18.42 19.73
N GLN A 522 14.09 -18.49 19.75
CA GLN A 522 14.96 -17.30 19.75
C GLN A 522 14.81 -16.46 18.48
N THR A 523 14.75 -17.09 17.31
CA THR A 523 14.52 -16.39 16.03
C THR A 523 13.15 -15.74 16.02
N LYS A 524 12.10 -16.45 16.44
CA LYS A 524 10.74 -15.90 16.51
C LYS A 524 10.68 -14.67 17.42
N ALA A 525 11.31 -14.72 18.59
CA ALA A 525 11.38 -13.59 19.51
C ALA A 525 12.22 -12.42 18.94
N ALA A 526 13.31 -12.71 18.23
CA ALA A 526 14.10 -11.68 17.54
C ALA A 526 13.29 -10.99 16.42
N TYR A 527 12.59 -11.75 15.56
CA TYR A 527 11.78 -11.17 14.48
C TYR A 527 10.48 -10.50 14.98
N ALA A 528 10.00 -10.84 16.17
CA ALA A 528 8.98 -10.03 16.83
C ALA A 528 9.49 -8.60 17.07
N VAL A 529 10.79 -8.39 17.22
CA VAL A 529 11.37 -7.03 17.30
C VAL A 529 11.66 -6.48 15.92
N PHE A 530 12.39 -7.21 15.08
CA PHE A 530 12.85 -6.71 13.78
C PHE A 530 11.72 -6.37 12.79
N ASN A 531 10.55 -7.02 12.88
CA ASN A 531 9.39 -6.75 12.01
C ASN A 531 8.50 -5.59 12.52
N THR A 532 8.92 -4.85 13.54
CA THR A 532 8.16 -3.70 14.05
C THR A 532 8.50 -2.42 13.33
N HIS A 533 7.50 -1.54 13.18
CA HIS A 533 7.74 -0.19 12.68
C HIS A 533 8.70 0.58 13.58
N ALA A 534 8.66 0.37 14.90
CA ALA A 534 9.60 0.97 15.83
C ALA A 534 11.06 0.65 15.47
N CYS A 535 11.38 -0.64 15.26
CA CYS A 535 12.74 -1.07 14.96
C CYS A 535 13.21 -0.57 13.59
N GLN A 536 12.37 -0.73 12.56
CA GLN A 536 12.71 -0.37 11.18
C GLN A 536 12.76 1.15 10.96
N LEU A 537 11.83 1.92 11.53
CA LEU A 537 11.87 3.37 11.48
C LEU A 537 13.06 3.91 12.29
N GLY A 538 13.36 3.31 13.45
CA GLY A 538 14.53 3.68 14.25
C GLY A 538 15.84 3.47 13.50
N LEU A 539 15.95 2.40 12.72
CA LEU A 539 17.06 2.16 11.80
C LEU A 539 17.17 3.27 10.74
N ILE A 540 16.08 3.56 10.04
CA ILE A 540 16.04 4.57 8.97
C ILE A 540 16.36 5.98 9.52
N MET A 541 15.82 6.33 10.69
CA MET A 541 16.16 7.57 11.36
C MET A 541 17.62 7.62 11.79
N THR A 542 18.23 6.49 12.17
CA THR A 542 19.67 6.42 12.48
C THR A 542 20.49 6.82 11.25
N LEU A 543 20.18 6.27 10.07
CA LEU A 543 20.78 6.71 8.81
C LEU A 543 20.61 8.22 8.62
N GLY A 544 19.40 8.76 8.77
CA GLY A 544 19.15 10.19 8.59
C GLY A 544 19.95 11.08 9.55
N SER A 545 20.13 10.64 10.79
CA SER A 545 20.87 11.37 11.82
C SER A 545 22.37 11.39 11.54
N LEU A 546 22.90 10.23 11.15
CA LEU A 546 24.30 10.09 10.77
C LEU A 546 24.60 10.84 9.48
N TRP A 547 23.63 10.92 8.58
CA TRP A 547 23.74 11.72 7.36
C TRP A 547 23.77 13.22 7.65
N GLU A 548 22.89 13.73 8.51
CA GLU A 548 22.96 15.13 8.98
C GLU A 548 24.32 15.43 9.62
N LEU A 549 24.80 14.51 10.45
CA LEU A 549 26.11 14.64 11.06
C LEU A 549 27.23 14.70 10.00
N ARG A 550 27.18 13.80 9.00
CA ARG A 550 28.16 13.73 7.92
C ARG A 550 28.18 14.98 7.05
N LYS A 551 27.01 15.55 6.74
CA LYS A 551 26.88 16.80 5.96
C LYS A 551 27.55 17.98 6.67
N GLY A 552 27.47 18.03 8.00
CA GLY A 552 28.07 19.08 8.82
C GLY A 552 29.59 18.99 9.01
N MET A 553 30.24 17.90 8.58
CA MET A 553 31.68 17.69 8.76
C MET A 553 32.54 18.35 7.67
N PRO A 554 33.83 18.64 7.94
CA PRO A 554 34.78 19.09 6.91
C PRO A 554 34.83 18.11 5.73
N ARG A 555 34.93 18.65 4.50
CA ARG A 555 34.71 17.88 3.26
C ARG A 555 33.35 17.17 3.27
N GLY A 556 32.29 17.94 3.53
CA GLY A 556 30.90 17.47 3.57
C GLY A 556 30.54 16.56 2.39
N ALA A 557 29.65 15.61 2.62
CA ALA A 557 29.18 14.70 1.58
C ALA A 557 28.05 15.36 0.76
N ALA A 558 28.02 15.11 -0.55
CA ALA A 558 26.94 15.54 -1.42
C ALA A 558 25.81 14.52 -1.39
N LEU A 559 24.59 14.93 -1.75
CA LEU A 559 23.41 14.04 -1.75
C LEU A 559 23.62 12.75 -2.58
N LYS A 560 24.38 12.82 -3.66
CA LYS A 560 24.75 11.65 -4.49
C LYS A 560 25.57 10.58 -3.76
N ASP A 561 26.23 10.93 -2.65
CA ASP A 561 27.06 10.02 -1.86
C ASP A 561 26.23 9.22 -0.84
N LEU A 562 24.97 9.62 -0.59
CA LEU A 562 24.09 8.99 0.39
C LEU A 562 23.90 7.48 0.18
N PRO A 563 23.69 6.95 -1.04
CA PRO A 563 23.61 5.51 -1.26
C PRO A 563 24.88 4.76 -0.83
N ALA A 564 26.06 5.29 -1.18
CA ALA A 564 27.34 4.67 -0.81
C ALA A 564 27.57 4.74 0.72
N PHE A 565 27.14 5.83 1.35
CA PHE A 565 27.16 5.95 2.80
C PHE A 565 26.25 4.89 3.46
N ALA A 566 25.03 4.71 2.94
CA ALA A 566 24.09 3.69 3.41
C ALA A 566 24.66 2.26 3.30
N GLU A 567 25.32 1.92 2.19
CA GLU A 567 26.02 0.63 2.02
C GLU A 567 27.12 0.44 3.08
N SER A 568 27.87 1.50 3.40
CA SER A 568 28.90 1.47 4.46
C SER A 568 28.29 1.19 5.84
N LEU A 569 27.14 1.81 6.15
CA LEU A 569 26.42 1.53 7.40
C LEU A 569 25.89 0.10 7.45
N VAL A 570 25.33 -0.40 6.34
CA VAL A 570 24.89 -1.80 6.22
C VAL A 570 26.06 -2.76 6.44
N ALA A 571 27.22 -2.49 5.84
CA ALA A 571 28.42 -3.29 6.07
C ALA A 571 28.82 -3.27 7.55
N GLY A 572 28.78 -2.11 8.21
CA GLY A 572 29.03 -1.98 9.65
C GLY A 572 28.07 -2.80 10.51
N TRP A 573 26.75 -2.69 10.28
CA TRP A 573 25.75 -3.48 11.01
C TRP A 573 25.87 -4.97 10.73
N ASN A 574 26.15 -5.37 9.49
CA ASN A 574 26.37 -6.77 9.15
C ASN A 574 27.64 -7.32 9.78
N ALA A 575 28.71 -6.53 9.87
CA ALA A 575 29.92 -6.87 10.60
C ALA A 575 29.65 -7.05 12.10
N PHE A 576 28.71 -6.30 12.69
CA PHE A 576 28.25 -6.54 14.05
C PHE A 576 27.50 -7.88 14.18
N PHE A 577 26.58 -8.18 13.26
CA PHE A 577 25.79 -9.42 13.28
C PHE A 577 26.61 -10.67 12.95
N SER A 578 27.66 -10.57 12.11
CA SER A 578 28.47 -11.69 11.64
C SER A 578 29.52 -12.18 12.63
N GLN A 579 29.63 -11.54 13.80
CA GLN A 579 30.59 -11.96 14.81
C GLN A 579 30.11 -13.24 15.50
N GLU A 580 30.51 -14.39 14.94
CA GLU A 580 30.20 -15.72 15.49
C GLU A 580 31.18 -16.20 16.57
N SER A 581 30.57 -16.49 17.72
CA SER A 581 30.76 -17.63 18.64
C SER A 581 32.10 -18.36 18.77
N GLY A 582 32.79 -18.00 19.86
CA GLY A 582 33.45 -18.93 20.80
C GLY A 582 32.72 -18.91 22.16
N LYS A 583 33.35 -18.38 23.22
CA LYS A 583 32.70 -18.15 24.54
C LYS A 583 31.71 -16.96 24.59
N ALA A 584 31.48 -16.26 23.47
CA ALA A 584 30.65 -15.04 23.40
C ALA A 584 29.23 -15.34 22.87
N ARG A 585 28.25 -14.48 23.20
CA ARG A 585 26.86 -14.61 22.76
C ARG A 585 26.68 -14.27 21.27
N ASP A 586 25.69 -14.90 20.61
CA ASP A 586 25.37 -14.66 19.20
C ASP A 586 24.63 -13.33 18.99
N ARG A 587 25.33 -12.35 18.38
CA ARG A 587 24.83 -10.97 18.21
C ARG A 587 23.62 -10.85 17.30
N ARG A 588 23.32 -11.86 16.49
CA ARG A 588 22.06 -11.93 15.73
C ARG A 588 20.84 -11.89 16.65
N LEU A 589 21.01 -12.21 17.93
CA LEU A 589 19.96 -12.18 18.96
C LEU A 589 20.02 -10.93 19.85
N ALA A 590 20.90 -9.95 19.61
CA ALA A 590 21.16 -8.84 20.54
C ALA A 590 19.94 -7.95 20.82
N PHE A 591 19.00 -7.84 19.88
CA PHE A 591 17.80 -7.00 20.03
C PHE A 591 16.60 -7.78 20.58
N ASN A 592 16.77 -9.08 20.77
CA ASN A 592 15.75 -9.93 21.34
C ASN A 592 15.42 -9.46 22.77
N LYS A 593 14.14 -9.54 23.13
CA LYS A 593 13.65 -9.21 24.46
C LYS A 593 13.57 -10.44 25.36
N ASP A 594 13.29 -11.60 24.76
CA ASP A 594 13.00 -12.86 25.43
C ASP A 594 14.02 -13.93 25.02
N GLU A 595 14.05 -15.09 25.68
CA GLU A 595 14.88 -16.23 25.27
C GLU A 595 16.42 -15.97 25.23
N ILE A 596 16.87 -14.86 25.81
CA ILE A 596 18.28 -14.46 25.94
C ILE A 596 18.61 -13.96 27.35
N SER A 597 19.89 -13.98 27.70
CA SER A 597 20.38 -13.37 28.95
C SER A 597 20.72 -11.89 28.73
N ASN A 598 20.51 -11.07 29.76
CA ASN A 598 20.74 -9.63 29.79
C ASN A 598 20.28 -8.90 28.50
N PRO A 599 18.99 -8.95 28.16
CA PRO A 599 18.45 -8.28 26.98
C PRO A 599 18.62 -6.76 27.06
N LEU A 600 19.15 -6.14 25.99
CA LEU A 600 19.20 -4.68 25.92
C LEU A 600 17.80 -4.09 25.76
N ASN A 601 16.94 -4.73 24.97
CA ASN A 601 15.60 -4.27 24.66
C ASN A 601 14.64 -4.45 25.85
N GLN A 602 14.26 -3.34 26.48
CA GLN A 602 13.34 -3.26 27.63
C GLN A 602 12.07 -2.47 27.29
N ILE A 603 11.87 -2.12 26.02
CA ILE A 603 10.74 -1.31 25.60
C ILE A 603 9.45 -2.12 25.84
N SER A 604 8.45 -1.49 26.48
CA SER A 604 7.24 -2.17 26.96
C SER A 604 6.30 -2.51 25.82
N ASN A 605 6.04 -1.56 24.93
CA ASN A 605 5.29 -1.74 23.68
C ASN A 605 6.22 -1.50 22.46
N MET A 606 5.74 -1.82 21.26
CA MET A 606 6.54 -1.71 20.03
C MET A 606 5.90 -0.74 19.03
N ASP A 607 5.22 0.29 19.56
CA ASP A 607 4.54 1.29 18.77
C ASP A 607 5.55 2.12 17.99
N THR A 608 5.14 2.68 16.85
CA THR A 608 5.99 3.51 15.98
C THR A 608 6.66 4.66 16.76
N SER A 609 6.02 5.16 17.81
CA SER A 609 6.58 6.22 18.66
C SER A 609 7.86 5.82 19.39
N GLN A 610 8.08 4.54 19.60
CA GLN A 610 9.28 3.98 20.25
C GLN A 610 10.50 3.93 19.32
N ALA A 611 10.36 4.28 18.04
CA ALA A 611 11.47 4.29 17.08
C ALA A 611 12.67 5.13 17.53
N VAL A 612 12.43 6.19 18.32
CA VAL A 612 13.48 7.04 18.88
C VAL A 612 14.45 6.23 19.74
N TYR A 613 13.97 5.25 20.50
CA TYR A 613 14.82 4.41 21.36
C TYR A 613 15.59 3.35 20.57
N PHE A 614 15.04 2.85 19.45
CA PHE A 614 15.77 1.92 18.59
C PHE A 614 16.98 2.58 17.91
N ARG A 615 16.99 3.92 17.73
CA ARG A 615 18.18 4.63 17.26
C ARG A 615 19.39 4.37 18.14
N TYR A 616 19.20 4.32 19.46
CA TYR A 616 20.27 3.99 20.39
C TYR A 616 20.88 2.61 20.08
N PHE A 617 20.06 1.60 19.80
CA PHE A 617 20.55 0.24 19.57
C PHE A 617 21.38 0.16 18.28
N TRP A 618 20.88 0.80 17.22
CA TRP A 618 21.57 0.85 15.92
C TRP A 618 22.86 1.66 15.97
N LEU A 619 22.87 2.76 16.73
CA LEU A 619 24.08 3.57 16.97
C LEU A 619 25.12 2.81 17.79
N GLU A 620 24.72 2.13 18.85
CA GLU A 620 25.62 1.36 19.71
C GLU A 620 26.26 0.20 18.94
N ALA A 621 25.51 -0.48 18.06
CA ALA A 621 26.04 -1.53 17.19
C ALA A 621 27.20 -1.04 16.30
N LEU A 622 27.09 0.19 15.76
CA LEU A 622 28.11 0.79 14.91
C LEU A 622 29.40 1.17 15.64
N LEU A 623 29.36 1.33 16.97
CA LEU A 623 30.54 1.64 17.76
C LEU A 623 31.39 0.43 18.10
N THR A 624 30.91 -0.79 17.84
CA THR A 624 31.70 -2.01 18.03
C THR A 624 32.93 -2.02 17.11
N PRO A 625 34.05 -2.65 17.50
CA PRO A 625 35.30 -2.58 16.74
C PRO A 625 35.16 -2.96 15.26
N ALA A 626 34.49 -4.08 14.96
CA ALA A 626 34.31 -4.53 13.58
C ALA A 626 33.37 -3.64 12.78
N ALA A 627 32.26 -3.17 13.37
CA ALA A 627 31.35 -2.27 12.67
C ALA A 627 32.01 -0.91 12.38
N ARG A 628 32.86 -0.43 13.30
CA ARG A 628 33.54 0.86 13.21
C ARG A 628 34.47 0.96 12.01
N GLU A 629 35.15 -0.12 11.65
CA GLU A 629 36.07 -0.16 10.50
C GLU A 629 35.38 0.24 9.19
N HIS A 630 34.11 -0.15 9.02
CA HIS A 630 33.34 0.15 7.82
C HIS A 630 32.82 1.59 7.76
N ILE A 631 32.65 2.27 8.90
CA ILE A 631 32.08 3.62 8.93
C ILE A 631 33.13 4.72 9.11
N THR A 632 34.28 4.39 9.68
CA THR A 632 35.38 5.35 9.90
C THR A 632 35.80 6.13 8.64
N PRO A 633 35.85 5.53 7.43
CA PRO A 633 36.19 6.28 6.20
C PRO A 633 35.26 7.47 5.91
N TRP A 634 34.04 7.45 6.45
CA TRP A 634 33.07 8.52 6.27
C TRP A 634 33.16 9.63 7.31
N PHE A 635 33.83 9.40 8.44
CA PHE A 635 33.91 10.36 9.55
C PHE A 635 35.35 10.83 9.75
N THR A 636 35.59 12.14 9.63
CA THR A 636 36.92 12.72 9.89
C THR A 636 37.28 12.70 11.38
N ASP A 637 36.26 12.76 12.24
CA ASP A 637 36.35 12.64 13.68
C ASP A 637 35.13 11.84 14.18
N MET A 638 35.37 10.85 15.02
CA MET A 638 34.33 10.00 15.60
C MET A 638 33.70 10.60 16.85
N THR A 639 34.29 11.67 17.41
CA THR A 639 33.82 12.32 18.66
C THR A 639 32.36 12.76 18.59
N PRO A 640 31.87 13.40 17.51
CA PRO A 640 30.45 13.78 17.42
C PRO A 640 29.51 12.57 17.41
N LEU A 641 29.92 11.47 16.78
CA LEU A 641 29.15 10.21 16.79
C LEU A 641 29.12 9.59 18.19
N VAL A 642 30.26 9.54 18.88
CA VAL A 642 30.33 9.03 20.27
C VAL A 642 29.44 9.86 21.21
N ASN A 643 29.43 11.18 21.04
CA ASN A 643 28.53 12.07 21.79
C ASN A 643 27.07 11.77 21.47
N MET A 644 26.71 11.59 20.19
CA MET A 644 25.36 11.20 19.78
C MET A 644 24.92 9.88 20.42
N VAL A 645 25.81 8.88 20.51
CA VAL A 645 25.51 7.61 21.19
C VAL A 645 25.31 7.82 22.70
N SER A 646 26.15 8.65 23.32
CA SER A 646 26.01 9.03 24.74
C SER A 646 24.65 9.66 25.04
N GLU A 647 24.20 10.59 24.20
CA GLU A 647 22.90 11.24 24.32
C GLU A 647 21.72 10.27 24.13
N ALA A 648 21.81 9.37 23.14
CA ALA A 648 20.81 8.35 22.91
C ALA A 648 20.74 7.34 24.08
N ARG A 649 21.90 6.99 24.65
CA ARG A 649 22.00 6.13 25.85
C ARG A 649 21.35 6.77 27.07
N GLU A 650 21.55 8.08 27.26
CA GLU A 650 20.92 8.81 28.35
C GLU A 650 19.39 8.81 28.22
N LEU A 651 18.87 9.06 27.01
CA LEU A 651 17.43 8.99 26.74
C LEU A 651 16.87 7.60 27.06
N TYR A 652 17.58 6.55 26.63
CA TYR A 652 17.15 5.17 26.88
C TYR A 652 17.18 4.80 28.36
N LEU A 653 18.22 5.21 29.10
CA LEU A 653 18.30 5.03 30.54
C LEU A 653 17.12 5.70 31.28
N ARG A 654 16.69 6.90 30.84
CA ARG A 654 15.50 7.56 31.39
C ARG A 654 14.23 6.74 31.15
N LEU A 655 14.06 6.16 29.97
CA LEU A 655 12.93 5.26 29.68
C LEU A 655 12.92 4.06 30.64
N CYS A 656 14.03 3.33 30.73
CA CYS A 656 14.13 2.15 31.60
C CYS A 656 13.92 2.51 33.07
N THR A 657 14.45 3.66 33.53
CA THR A 657 14.24 4.16 34.89
C THR A 657 12.76 4.42 35.16
N ASN A 658 12.05 5.06 34.23
CA ASN A 658 10.61 5.34 34.38
C ASN A 658 9.77 4.05 34.39
N GLN A 659 10.08 3.07 33.55
CA GLN A 659 9.39 1.78 33.55
C GLN A 659 9.63 1.02 34.86
N GLN A 660 10.87 0.99 35.35
CA GLN A 660 11.22 0.37 36.63
C GLN A 660 10.54 1.09 37.80
N LEU A 661 10.46 2.42 37.77
CA LEU A 661 9.76 3.20 38.78
C LEU A 661 8.27 2.86 38.82
N LYS A 662 7.61 2.77 37.65
CA LYS A 662 6.20 2.36 37.56
C LYS A 662 5.99 0.95 38.16
N ALA A 663 6.84 -0.01 37.82
CA ALA A 663 6.77 -1.37 38.38
C ALA A 663 6.99 -1.38 39.91
N LEU A 664 7.97 -0.61 40.41
CA LEU A 664 8.24 -0.51 41.84
C LEU A 664 7.09 0.13 42.61
N LYS A 665 6.47 1.19 42.07
CA LYS A 665 5.29 1.84 42.65
C LYS A 665 4.11 0.87 42.81
N LEU A 666 3.89 0.00 41.81
CA LEU A 666 2.86 -1.04 41.88
C LEU A 666 3.17 -2.12 42.93
N SER A 667 4.44 -2.56 43.01
CA SER A 667 4.84 -3.63 43.96
C SER A 667 4.99 -3.17 45.42
N ARG A 668 5.20 -1.87 45.66
CA ARG A 668 5.48 -1.29 46.99
C ARG A 668 4.70 0.02 47.21
N PRO A 669 3.36 -0.04 47.28
CA PRO A 669 2.55 1.14 47.53
C PRO A 669 2.92 1.77 48.89
N GLY A 670 3.14 3.09 48.92
CA GLY A 670 3.43 3.86 50.15
C GLY A 670 4.92 4.15 50.44
N SER A 671 5.85 3.66 49.62
CA SER A 671 7.28 4.03 49.73
C SER A 671 7.53 5.46 49.21
N LYS A 672 8.53 6.17 49.77
CA LYS A 672 8.91 7.52 49.30
C LYS A 672 9.40 7.48 47.84
N ASP A 673 8.81 8.30 46.99
CA ASP A 673 9.11 8.40 45.55
C ASP A 673 10.60 8.64 45.26
N SER A 674 11.30 9.43 46.06
CA SER A 674 12.74 9.69 45.90
C SER A 674 13.60 8.44 46.12
N THR A 675 13.21 7.56 47.05
CA THR A 675 13.90 6.28 47.29
C THR A 675 13.61 5.30 46.15
N LEU A 676 12.35 5.22 45.70
CA LEU A 676 11.97 4.37 44.57
C LEU A 676 12.67 4.78 43.28
N LEU A 677 12.81 6.09 43.03
CA LEU A 677 13.49 6.62 41.85
C LEU A 677 14.98 6.24 41.83
N ARG A 678 15.70 6.41 42.95
CA ARG A 678 17.11 5.99 43.05
C ARG A 678 17.28 4.48 42.84
N GLN A 679 16.35 3.68 43.38
CA GLN A 679 16.37 2.24 43.20
C GLN A 679 16.08 1.86 41.74
N ALA A 680 15.09 2.50 41.11
CA ALA A 680 14.75 2.29 39.70
C ALA A 680 15.92 2.60 38.78
N GLU A 681 16.59 3.74 39.00
CA GLU A 681 17.76 4.16 38.23
C GLU A 681 18.94 3.19 38.41
N LYS A 682 19.22 2.77 39.64
CA LYS A 682 20.27 1.77 39.92
C LYS A 682 19.98 0.45 39.20
N ASN A 683 18.75 -0.03 39.24
CA ASN A 683 18.35 -1.27 38.57
C ASN A 683 18.46 -1.15 37.05
N ALA A 684 17.96 -0.06 36.47
CA ALA A 684 18.03 0.21 35.03
C ALA A 684 19.49 0.34 34.55
N SER A 685 20.32 1.06 35.30
CA SER A 685 21.75 1.24 35.01
C SER A 685 22.52 -0.09 35.03
N LEU A 686 22.33 -0.90 36.07
CA LEU A 686 22.94 -2.23 36.18
C LEU A 686 22.53 -3.15 35.03
N GLN A 687 21.28 -3.07 34.59
CA GLN A 687 20.77 -3.87 33.49
C GLN A 687 21.39 -3.46 32.14
N ILE A 688 21.43 -2.15 31.85
CA ILE A 688 22.03 -1.61 30.62
C ILE A 688 23.53 -1.93 30.59
N MET A 689 24.25 -1.74 31.70
CA MET A 689 25.68 -2.07 31.80
C MET A 689 25.96 -3.52 31.43
N ARG A 690 25.21 -4.47 32.01
CA ARG A 690 25.35 -5.90 31.70
C ARG A 690 25.07 -6.21 30.23
N ALA A 691 24.04 -5.58 29.65
CA ALA A 691 23.73 -5.76 28.23
C ALA A 691 24.85 -5.20 27.33
N LEU A 692 25.38 -4.01 27.64
CA LEU A 692 26.46 -3.40 26.87
C LEU A 692 27.76 -4.21 26.92
N ARG A 693 28.09 -4.76 28.09
CA ARG A 693 29.23 -5.69 28.24
C ARG A 693 29.05 -6.93 27.39
N ASP A 694 27.89 -7.58 27.50
CA ASP A 694 27.67 -8.89 26.90
C ASP A 694 27.47 -8.84 25.38
N TRP A 695 26.89 -7.75 24.86
CA TRP A 695 26.51 -7.63 23.45
C TRP A 695 27.39 -6.67 22.64
N PHE A 696 27.94 -5.62 23.26
CA PHE A 696 28.58 -4.49 22.56
C PHE A 696 30.05 -4.24 22.94
N TYR A 697 30.68 -5.14 23.69
CA TYR A 697 32.09 -5.03 24.13
C TYR A 697 32.41 -3.80 24.99
N MET A 698 31.41 -3.20 25.64
CA MET A 698 31.68 -2.08 26.55
C MET A 698 32.16 -2.60 27.91
N PRO A 699 33.39 -2.25 28.36
CA PRO A 699 33.83 -2.58 29.71
C PRO A 699 32.96 -1.90 30.76
N GLU A 700 32.80 -2.54 31.93
CA GLU A 700 32.01 -1.99 33.02
C GLU A 700 32.61 -0.65 33.49
N GLU A 701 33.94 -0.51 33.53
CA GLU A 701 34.59 0.74 33.94
C GLU A 701 34.30 1.91 32.99
N ALA A 702 34.16 1.61 31.68
CA ALA A 702 33.83 2.61 30.68
C ALA A 702 32.38 3.11 30.85
N TYR A 703 31.46 2.19 31.16
CA TYR A 703 30.07 2.55 31.45
C TYR A 703 29.95 3.34 32.76
N GLU A 704 30.63 2.92 33.82
CA GLU A 704 30.62 3.61 35.12
C GLU A 704 31.15 5.05 34.99
N ARG A 705 32.22 5.24 34.21
CA ARG A 705 32.75 6.57 33.90
C ARG A 705 31.70 7.45 33.20
N TRP A 706 31.07 6.93 32.15
CA TRP A 706 29.99 7.63 31.45
C TRP A 706 28.82 7.97 32.39
N PHE A 707 28.41 7.03 33.25
CA PHE A 707 27.30 7.21 34.18
C PHE A 707 27.60 8.30 35.23
N ALA A 708 28.85 8.41 35.68
CA ALA A 708 29.30 9.44 36.61
C ALA A 708 29.38 10.83 35.95
N GLU A 709 29.89 10.92 34.71
CA GLU A 709 30.05 12.17 33.96
C GLU A 709 28.71 12.82 33.55
N ARG A 710 27.63 12.04 33.46
CA ARG A 710 26.27 12.56 33.22
C ARG A 710 25.84 13.64 34.22
N GLY A 711 26.33 13.57 35.47
CA GLY A 711 25.94 14.48 36.55
C GLY A 711 26.68 15.81 36.58
N THR A 712 27.86 15.91 35.97
CA THR A 712 28.67 17.15 35.98
C THR A 712 28.32 18.11 34.85
N ALA A 713 27.74 17.63 33.75
CA ALA A 713 27.31 18.47 32.63
C ALA A 713 25.98 19.23 32.86
N ALA A 714 25.15 18.81 33.83
CA ALA A 714 23.86 19.43 34.11
C ALA A 714 23.95 20.75 34.93
N GLY A 715 25.15 21.16 35.36
CA GLY A 715 25.37 22.38 36.16
C GLY A 715 25.35 23.70 35.39
N SER A 716 25.23 23.70 34.05
CA SER A 716 25.34 24.92 33.24
C SER A 716 24.09 25.31 32.43
N SER A 717 22.92 24.70 32.66
CA SER A 717 21.67 25.18 32.07
C SER A 717 20.46 24.89 32.98
N ALA A 718 20.30 25.70 34.02
CA ALA A 718 19.09 25.71 34.83
C ALA A 718 17.98 26.51 34.11
N GLY A 719 17.08 25.81 33.43
CA GLY A 719 15.75 26.28 33.06
C GLY A 719 14.72 25.29 33.60
N SER A 720 13.86 25.74 34.51
CA SER A 720 12.88 24.92 35.24
C SER A 720 11.99 24.06 34.34
N PRO A 721 11.60 22.83 34.77
CA PRO A 721 10.67 22.00 34.02
C PRO A 721 9.24 22.50 34.24
N ALA A 722 8.62 23.08 33.21
CA ALA A 722 7.16 23.18 33.14
C ALA A 722 6.58 21.78 32.89
N GLY A 723 5.53 21.43 33.62
CA GLY A 723 5.01 20.06 33.77
C GLY A 723 4.77 19.31 32.47
N GLU A 724 5.28 18.09 32.40
CA GLU A 724 4.84 17.07 31.44
C GLU A 724 3.48 16.49 31.90
N PRO A 725 2.51 16.29 30.99
CA PRO A 725 1.26 15.62 31.32
C PRO A 725 1.47 14.10 31.50
N ASP A 726 0.65 13.55 32.39
CA ASP A 726 0.64 12.14 32.80
C ASP A 726 0.34 11.19 31.62
N PRO A 727 1.17 10.17 31.34
CA PRO A 727 0.98 9.23 30.22
C PRO A 727 -0.15 8.20 30.44
N SER A 728 -1.12 8.48 31.30
CA SER A 728 -2.28 7.64 31.60
C SER A 728 -3.54 7.98 30.78
N THR A 729 -3.47 8.98 29.88
CA THR A 729 -4.61 9.48 29.09
C THR A 729 -4.43 9.33 27.57
N ALA A 730 -3.51 8.50 27.11
CA ALA A 730 -3.28 8.24 25.68
C ALA A 730 -4.08 7.04 25.13
N ASP A 731 -5.06 6.51 25.87
CA ASP A 731 -6.10 5.61 25.36
C ASP A 731 -7.38 6.43 25.24
N GLY A 732 -7.76 6.80 24.02
CA GLY A 732 -9.01 7.51 23.71
C GLY A 732 -8.81 8.88 23.07
N LEU A 733 -8.34 8.91 21.83
CA LEU A 733 -8.58 10.05 20.93
C LEU A 733 -9.16 9.48 19.64
N GLU A 734 -10.48 9.39 19.61
CA GLU A 734 -11.23 9.50 18.35
C GLU A 734 -10.86 10.86 17.73
N GLU A 735 -10.48 10.86 16.45
CA GLU A 735 -10.32 12.11 15.71
C GLU A 735 -11.67 12.85 15.66
N PRO A 736 -11.71 14.18 15.88
CA PRO A 736 -12.94 14.92 15.74
C PRO A 736 -13.39 14.89 14.27
N VAL A 737 -14.61 14.41 14.06
CA VAL A 737 -15.37 14.59 12.82
C VAL A 737 -15.45 16.09 12.55
N ASP A 738 -15.05 16.50 11.34
CA ASP A 738 -15.16 17.86 10.86
C ASP A 738 -16.63 18.21 10.60
N ASP A 739 -17.30 18.78 11.61
CA ASP A 739 -18.71 19.18 11.57
C ASP A 739 -18.94 20.53 10.85
N SER A 740 -17.97 21.03 10.08
CA SER A 740 -18.07 22.35 9.43
C SER A 740 -18.83 22.39 8.10
N LEU A 741 -19.61 21.37 7.76
CA LEU A 741 -20.39 21.29 6.51
C LEU A 741 -21.87 20.91 6.67
N LEU A 742 -22.50 21.27 7.79
CA LEU A 742 -23.97 21.24 7.89
C LEU A 742 -24.55 22.67 7.85
N PRO A 743 -25.57 22.94 6.99
CA PRO A 743 -26.21 24.24 6.96
C PRO A 743 -26.97 24.48 8.27
N SER A 744 -26.84 25.70 8.79
CA SER A 744 -27.55 26.18 9.98
C SER A 744 -29.06 25.96 9.84
N GLN A 745 -29.63 25.10 10.69
CA GLN A 745 -31.06 25.06 10.95
C GLN A 745 -31.40 26.19 11.91
N ASP A 746 -31.77 27.34 11.34
CA ASP A 746 -32.68 28.30 11.94
C ASP A 746 -33.60 28.75 10.79
N ASP A 747 -34.82 28.23 10.79
CA ASP A 747 -36.06 28.88 10.34
C ASP A 747 -37.19 27.84 10.40
N GLU A 748 -37.81 27.74 11.58
CA GLU A 748 -39.20 27.31 11.70
C GLU A 748 -40.08 28.42 11.11
N ASP A 749 -40.63 28.21 9.91
CA ASP A 749 -41.99 28.61 9.55
C ASP A 749 -42.34 28.14 8.12
N TRP A 750 -43.46 27.40 8.03
CA TRP A 750 -44.20 26.86 6.86
C TRP A 750 -43.93 25.42 6.40
#